data_AF-A0A8C5U6F8-F1
#
_entry.id   AF-A0A8C5U6F8-F1
#
_cell.length_a   1.000
_cell.length_b   1.000
_cell.length_c   1.000
_cell.angle_alpha   90.00
_cell.angle_beta   90.00
_cell.angle_gamma   90.00
#
_symmetry.space_group_name_H-M   'P 1'
#
loop_
_entity.id
_entity.type
_entity.pdbx_description
1 polymer ?
#
loop_
_entity_poly.entity_id
_entity_poly.type
_entity_poly.pdbx_seq_one_letter_code
_entity_poly.pdbx_strand_id
1 'polypeptide(L)'
;MELLVLLIATSTGYLVESSTFPHLLGHPEIQYMAKEMEAAHEEYVNLKEQDVDRAEAPFCYGSESKANEAIANQEFLQLLKRLGLESHYPKKMEMGYSHTICKTSLQNREPSKDKELPFYFLQKLLTVDYRVRYLTCCDKSNPGLAPMPQTSEQEQGLSDSFENFLDNLMEAAPEPASRDGCVHPMDLQMAIFHCADDFLRQTLANKLAFCQLALPLLVPNPGTSHIEFPLYALSQIQRSWKEADKLGKQAGTKSYNNKLISQAQTPIVSFIRIGSSASCSKSQLLNALLSKRKHDTFFHRHCRGSTRERLLMEGVVEIAWYYARDHRAQLQFLQEISAVNVALVSESERMDNRGKQLLQGLWQSQRPLVCLLTEKENVAVGRPGKNITIGMKNSNEAQVMVQLTKTISNLLEGSRLHFSLDACLDKALQHGFLVDADQPVCVMAKAKAKDCSPSRKTVDQWCKKDKELTRLQEKGNKSIEHHRSKLKTRRRNKKKAMEQAFPLNLLMKSFLGFLQAQPADTKKYFLHWMKVFMESCPAISVGSISEEINDSSIGLEHLLREVGQIYEALQLMDSEKFKFSKLPEIAADLMVSGYPVELMDGDASYVPLRWVEAIFDSLIERLGDKRVFVLSVLGIQSTGKSTLLNTMFGLQFNVSAGRCTRGAFMQLIPVSEELQQDVGFDFVLVVDTEGLRAIEMANKHSLNHDNELATFVIGIGNLTVINIFGENPSEMQDVLQIAVQAFLRMKKVNLSPSCLFVHQNVGEITAKEKNMEGQRRLQEKLDEMTVIAAQQEFCDISSFSDVIGFDVNTHIHYFAHLWEGNPPMAPPNPTYSQNVQQLKKLKETLLHETKKKCENLIELQKQQ
;
A
#
# COMPACT_ATOMS: atom_id res chain seq x y z
N MET A 1 -23.57 -30.31 -22.43
CA MET A 1 -24.88 -31.00 -22.48
C MET A 1 -25.61 -30.94 -21.15
N GLU A 2 -25.07 -31.46 -20.04
CA GLU A 2 -25.75 -31.41 -18.72
C GLU A 2 -26.11 -29.98 -18.26
N LEU A 3 -25.19 -29.01 -18.40
CA LEU A 3 -25.46 -27.62 -17.99
C LEU A 3 -26.58 -26.96 -18.83
N LEU A 4 -26.64 -27.29 -20.11
CA LEU A 4 -27.64 -26.78 -21.07
C LEU A 4 -29.03 -27.34 -20.75
N VAL A 5 -29.09 -28.65 -20.46
CA VAL A 5 -30.33 -29.32 -20.02
C VAL A 5 -30.81 -28.76 -18.69
N LEU A 6 -29.89 -28.47 -17.75
CA LEU A 6 -30.24 -27.89 -16.47
C LEU A 6 -30.79 -26.46 -16.61
N LEU A 7 -30.20 -25.63 -17.49
CA LEU A 7 -30.66 -24.27 -17.77
C LEU A 7 -32.06 -24.25 -18.40
N ILE A 8 -32.30 -25.07 -19.42
CA ILE A 8 -33.61 -25.16 -20.08
C ILE A 8 -34.66 -25.71 -19.10
N ALA A 9 -34.33 -26.76 -18.35
CA ALA A 9 -35.21 -27.31 -17.33
C ALA A 9 -35.56 -26.24 -16.28
N THR A 10 -34.57 -25.48 -15.79
CA THR A 10 -34.79 -24.39 -14.81
C THR A 10 -35.68 -23.30 -15.39
N SER A 11 -35.51 -22.93 -16.67
CA SER A 11 -36.37 -21.93 -17.34
C SER A 11 -37.83 -22.39 -17.47
N THR A 12 -38.06 -23.70 -17.59
CA THR A 12 -39.39 -24.33 -17.56
C THR A 12 -39.90 -24.65 -16.14
N GLY A 13 -39.21 -24.15 -15.12
CA GLY A 13 -39.63 -24.22 -13.73
C GLY A 13 -39.02 -25.37 -12.92
N TYR A 14 -38.07 -26.15 -13.46
CA TYR A 14 -37.42 -27.23 -12.71
C TYR A 14 -36.67 -26.69 -11.49
N LEU A 15 -36.96 -27.24 -10.31
CA LEU A 15 -36.30 -26.87 -9.07
C LEU A 15 -35.18 -27.87 -8.77
N VAL A 16 -33.94 -27.40 -8.87
CA VAL A 16 -32.73 -28.23 -8.70
C VAL A 16 -32.64 -28.80 -7.28
N GLU A 17 -33.01 -28.02 -6.26
CA GLU A 17 -32.97 -28.45 -4.85
C GLU A 17 -33.91 -29.62 -4.53
N SER A 18 -35.03 -29.73 -5.26
CA SER A 18 -36.04 -30.79 -5.06
C SER A 18 -36.13 -31.80 -6.20
N SER A 19 -35.27 -31.68 -7.22
CA SER A 19 -35.25 -32.51 -8.44
C SER A 19 -36.64 -32.74 -9.07
N THR A 20 -37.50 -31.72 -9.03
CA THR A 20 -38.92 -31.83 -9.44
C THR A 20 -39.39 -30.55 -10.15
N PHE A 21 -40.38 -30.69 -11.03
CA PHE A 21 -41.12 -29.54 -11.55
C PHE A 21 -42.27 -29.19 -10.59
N PRO A 22 -42.50 -27.91 -10.28
CA PRO A 22 -43.56 -27.46 -9.39
C PRO A 22 -44.97 -27.69 -9.98
N HIS A 23 -45.09 -28.05 -11.26
CA HIS A 23 -46.34 -28.48 -11.92
C HIS A 23 -46.04 -29.52 -13.02
N LEU A 24 -47.06 -30.31 -13.40
CA LEU A 24 -46.94 -31.23 -14.53
C LEU A 24 -46.76 -30.45 -15.82
N LEU A 25 -45.70 -30.76 -16.59
CA LEU A 25 -45.43 -30.13 -17.88
C LEU A 25 -46.54 -30.50 -18.88
N GLY A 26 -47.18 -29.48 -19.47
CA GLY A 26 -48.17 -29.66 -20.53
C GLY A 26 -47.51 -29.87 -21.90
N HIS A 27 -48.33 -30.26 -22.88
CA HIS A 27 -47.88 -30.42 -24.27
C HIS A 27 -47.20 -29.15 -24.86
N PRO A 28 -47.66 -27.92 -24.57
CA PRO A 28 -47.00 -26.70 -25.06
C PRO A 28 -45.59 -26.50 -24.50
N GLU A 29 -45.39 -26.77 -23.21
CA GLU A 29 -44.10 -26.61 -22.52
C GLU A 29 -43.11 -27.68 -22.99
N ILE A 30 -43.58 -28.93 -23.17
CA ILE A 30 -42.76 -30.02 -23.73
C ILE A 30 -42.33 -29.68 -25.16
N GLN A 31 -43.22 -29.11 -25.97
CA GLN A 31 -42.90 -28.75 -27.35
C GLN A 31 -41.97 -27.53 -27.44
N TYR A 32 -42.09 -26.59 -26.51
CA TYR A 32 -41.13 -25.50 -26.36
C TYR A 32 -39.74 -26.02 -25.98
N MET A 33 -39.65 -26.90 -24.97
CA MET A 33 -38.38 -27.52 -24.57
C MET A 33 -37.71 -28.28 -25.71
N ALA A 34 -38.48 -29.09 -26.46
CA ALA A 34 -37.96 -29.85 -27.59
C ALA A 34 -37.35 -28.92 -28.65
N LYS A 35 -38.02 -27.81 -28.97
CA LYS A 35 -37.59 -26.87 -29.99
C LYS A 35 -36.35 -26.07 -29.59
N GLU A 36 -36.29 -25.62 -28.33
CA GLU A 36 -35.12 -24.91 -27.80
C GLU A 36 -33.90 -25.84 -27.64
N MET A 37 -34.12 -27.10 -27.25
CA MET A 37 -33.04 -28.09 -27.19
C MET A 37 -32.46 -28.39 -28.57
N GLU A 38 -33.30 -28.46 -29.61
CA GLU A 38 -32.87 -28.73 -30.98
C GLU A 38 -32.06 -27.56 -31.54
N ALA A 39 -32.53 -26.32 -31.37
CA ALA A 39 -31.81 -25.11 -31.78
C ALA A 39 -30.46 -24.95 -31.06
N ALA A 40 -30.44 -25.16 -29.75
CA ALA A 40 -29.20 -25.05 -28.97
C ALA A 40 -28.22 -26.20 -29.28
N HIS A 41 -28.72 -27.37 -29.68
CA HIS A 41 -27.86 -28.48 -30.12
C HIS A 41 -27.21 -28.20 -31.48
N GLU A 42 -27.95 -27.67 -32.45
CA GLU A 42 -27.39 -27.26 -33.75
C GLU A 42 -26.32 -26.18 -33.60
N GLU A 43 -26.55 -25.20 -32.73
CA GLU A 43 -25.57 -24.13 -32.47
C GLU A 43 -24.31 -24.67 -31.77
N TYR A 44 -24.47 -25.58 -30.80
CA TYR A 44 -23.34 -26.25 -30.15
C TYR A 44 -22.54 -27.11 -31.13
N VAL A 45 -23.18 -27.87 -32.02
CA VAL A 45 -22.50 -28.71 -33.02
C VAL A 45 -21.71 -27.85 -34.00
N ASN A 46 -22.30 -26.76 -34.50
CA ASN A 46 -21.60 -25.81 -35.37
C ASN A 46 -20.38 -25.16 -34.70
N LEU A 47 -20.49 -24.78 -33.42
CA LEU A 47 -19.39 -24.16 -32.68
C LEU A 47 -18.27 -25.17 -32.35
N LYS A 48 -18.63 -26.41 -32.01
CA LYS A 48 -17.68 -27.49 -31.70
C LYS A 48 -16.85 -27.91 -32.92
N GLU A 49 -17.41 -27.83 -34.12
CA GLU A 49 -16.66 -28.12 -35.37
C GLU A 49 -15.60 -27.04 -35.68
N GLN A 50 -15.74 -25.84 -35.13
CA GLN A 50 -14.80 -24.73 -35.35
C GLN A 50 -13.70 -24.65 -34.28
N ASP A 51 -14.04 -24.85 -33.00
CA ASP A 51 -13.09 -24.83 -31.88
C ASP A 51 -13.72 -25.45 -30.62
N VAL A 52 -13.06 -26.42 -30.00
CA VAL A 52 -13.60 -27.18 -28.84
C VAL A 52 -13.71 -26.31 -27.60
N ASP A 53 -12.81 -25.32 -27.41
CA ASP A 53 -12.82 -24.43 -26.24
C ASP A 53 -13.87 -23.30 -26.36
N ARG A 54 -14.30 -22.96 -27.59
CA ARG A 54 -15.38 -21.99 -27.83
C ARG A 54 -16.78 -22.57 -27.64
N ALA A 55 -16.94 -23.88 -27.74
CA ALA A 55 -18.23 -24.54 -27.53
C ALA A 55 -18.66 -24.55 -26.05
N GLU A 56 -17.72 -24.29 -25.11
CA GLU A 56 -17.99 -24.28 -23.66
C GLU A 56 -18.20 -22.87 -23.07
N ALA A 57 -18.03 -21.80 -23.86
CA ALA A 57 -18.32 -20.43 -23.48
C ALA A 57 -18.60 -19.62 -24.76
N PRO A 58 -19.82 -19.08 -25.04
CA PRO A 58 -20.72 -18.36 -24.11
C PRO A 58 -22.23 -18.32 -24.52
N PHE A 59 -23.10 -17.71 -23.68
CA PHE A 59 -24.32 -17.03 -24.15
C PHE A 59 -24.48 -15.72 -23.40
N CYS A 60 -24.01 -14.60 -24.00
CA CYS A 60 -24.56 -13.25 -23.82
C CYS A 60 -23.80 -12.21 -24.68
N TYR A 61 -24.60 -11.39 -25.40
CA TYR A 61 -24.34 -10.10 -26.08
C TYR A 61 -23.70 -10.04 -27.50
N GLY A 62 -24.52 -9.54 -28.44
CA GLY A 62 -24.34 -8.28 -29.18
C GLY A 62 -23.19 -8.17 -30.19
N SER A 63 -23.49 -8.24 -31.49
CA SER A 63 -22.54 -8.26 -32.60
C SER A 63 -21.82 -6.94 -32.95
N GLU A 64 -22.07 -5.83 -32.24
CA GLU A 64 -21.43 -4.53 -32.54
C GLU A 64 -20.19 -4.20 -31.68
N SER A 65 -19.92 -4.90 -30.56
CA SER A 65 -18.75 -4.57 -29.69
C SER A 65 -17.43 -5.19 -30.12
N LYS A 66 -17.46 -6.32 -30.85
CA LYS A 66 -16.27 -7.17 -31.07
C LYS A 66 -15.15 -6.52 -31.89
N ALA A 67 -15.48 -5.61 -32.81
CA ALA A 67 -14.48 -4.92 -33.64
C ALA A 67 -13.71 -3.85 -32.86
N ASN A 68 -14.41 -3.09 -32.00
CA ASN A 68 -13.79 -2.07 -31.15
C ASN A 68 -12.94 -2.70 -30.03
N GLU A 69 -13.35 -3.86 -29.52
CA GLU A 69 -12.58 -4.65 -28.56
C GLU A 69 -11.25 -5.15 -29.14
N ALA A 70 -11.26 -5.63 -30.38
CA ALA A 70 -10.05 -6.09 -31.04
C ALA A 70 -9.03 -4.96 -31.26
N ILE A 71 -9.50 -3.76 -31.62
CA ILE A 71 -8.65 -2.57 -31.82
C ILE A 71 -8.09 -2.07 -30.49
N ALA A 72 -8.93 -1.91 -29.47
CA ALA A 72 -8.50 -1.47 -28.14
C ALA A 72 -7.48 -2.43 -27.51
N ASN A 73 -7.66 -3.75 -27.72
CA ASN A 73 -6.71 -4.76 -27.27
C ASN A 73 -5.35 -4.63 -27.99
N GLN A 74 -5.32 -4.38 -29.30
CA GLN A 74 -4.07 -4.17 -30.03
C GLN A 74 -3.31 -2.92 -29.56
N GLU A 75 -4.00 -1.81 -29.35
CA GLU A 75 -3.38 -0.58 -28.84
C GLU A 75 -2.84 -0.75 -27.41
N PHE A 76 -3.56 -1.49 -26.57
CA PHE A 76 -3.11 -1.81 -25.22
C PHE A 76 -1.84 -2.67 -25.24
N LEU A 77 -1.79 -3.72 -26.05
CA LEU A 77 -0.60 -4.55 -26.20
C LEU A 77 0.60 -3.75 -26.74
N GLN A 78 0.37 -2.83 -27.68
CA GLN A 78 1.41 -1.92 -28.17
C GLN A 78 1.94 -0.99 -27.07
N LEU A 79 1.07 -0.47 -26.21
CA LEU A 79 1.49 0.32 -25.04
C LEU A 79 2.34 -0.51 -24.08
N LEU A 80 1.94 -1.76 -23.80
CA LEU A 80 2.75 -2.66 -22.96
C LEU A 80 4.12 -2.92 -23.58
N LYS A 81 4.21 -3.10 -24.90
CA LYS A 81 5.48 -3.25 -25.63
C LYS A 81 6.37 -2.03 -25.50
N ARG A 82 5.79 -0.83 -25.68
CA ARG A 82 6.47 0.45 -25.56
C ARG A 82 7.05 0.65 -24.16
N LEU A 83 6.31 0.24 -23.13
CA LEU A 83 6.70 0.31 -21.72
C LEU A 83 7.59 -0.87 -21.27
N GLY A 84 7.75 -1.92 -22.08
CA GLY A 84 8.50 -3.13 -21.71
C GLY A 84 7.79 -4.01 -20.67
N LEU A 85 6.45 -4.00 -20.65
CA LEU A 85 5.62 -4.68 -19.65
C LEU A 85 4.96 -5.98 -20.15
N GLU A 86 5.18 -6.38 -21.41
CA GLU A 86 4.51 -7.53 -22.05
C GLU A 86 4.68 -8.84 -21.27
N SER A 87 5.89 -9.13 -20.77
CA SER A 87 6.19 -10.35 -20.00
C SER A 87 5.45 -10.41 -18.66
N HIS A 88 5.05 -9.26 -18.13
CA HIS A 88 4.38 -9.13 -16.84
C HIS A 88 2.86 -9.18 -16.95
N TYR A 89 2.30 -9.13 -18.15
CA TYR A 89 0.87 -9.20 -18.35
C TYR A 89 0.38 -10.64 -18.58
N PRO A 90 -0.81 -11.02 -18.08
CA PRO A 90 -1.59 -10.36 -17.04
C PRO A 90 -1.12 -10.74 -15.63
N LYS A 91 -1.05 -9.76 -14.70
CA LYS A 91 -0.80 -9.97 -13.25
C LYS A 91 0.43 -10.81 -12.86
N LYS A 92 1.57 -10.67 -13.55
CA LYS A 92 2.83 -11.41 -13.25
C LYS A 92 3.94 -10.52 -12.69
N MET A 93 3.69 -9.23 -12.47
CA MET A 93 4.65 -8.34 -11.82
C MET A 93 4.50 -8.46 -10.31
N GLU A 94 5.46 -9.14 -9.69
CA GLU A 94 5.53 -9.33 -8.24
C GLU A 94 6.22 -8.14 -7.53
N MET A 95 6.05 -8.08 -6.20
CA MET A 95 6.71 -7.09 -5.33
C MET A 95 8.23 -7.01 -5.51
N GLY A 96 8.89 -8.14 -5.80
CA GLY A 96 10.34 -8.21 -6.03
C GLY A 96 10.83 -7.28 -7.14
N TYR A 97 10.01 -7.05 -8.18
CA TYR A 97 10.32 -6.10 -9.25
C TYR A 97 10.47 -4.67 -8.72
N SER A 98 9.64 -4.28 -7.75
CA SER A 98 9.62 -2.91 -7.20
C SER A 98 10.61 -2.67 -6.06
N HIS A 99 10.93 -3.70 -5.28
CA HIS A 99 11.81 -3.63 -4.12
C HIS A 99 13.29 -3.85 -4.43
N THR A 100 13.63 -4.20 -5.68
CA THR A 100 15.03 -4.37 -6.08
C THR A 100 15.77 -3.04 -6.07
N ILE A 101 16.88 -2.97 -5.33
CA ILE A 101 17.78 -1.81 -5.33
C ILE A 101 18.59 -1.84 -6.62
N CYS A 102 18.42 -0.83 -7.47
CA CYS A 102 19.16 -0.72 -8.72
C CYS A 102 19.79 0.66 -8.91
N LYS A 103 20.59 0.78 -9.98
CA LYS A 103 21.29 2.02 -10.32
C LYS A 103 20.33 3.20 -10.51
N THR A 104 19.18 2.98 -11.13
CA THR A 104 18.12 3.99 -11.31
C THR A 104 17.55 4.46 -9.96
N SER A 105 17.39 3.55 -9.00
CA SER A 105 16.95 3.87 -7.64
C SER A 105 17.86 4.80 -6.88
N LEU A 106 19.17 4.72 -7.13
CA LEU A 106 20.18 5.48 -6.41
C LEU A 106 20.51 6.80 -7.10
N GLN A 107 20.47 6.82 -8.43
CA GLN A 107 20.90 7.99 -9.20
C GLN A 107 19.80 9.03 -9.39
N ASN A 108 18.53 8.66 -9.17
CA ASN A 108 17.37 9.55 -9.29
C ASN A 108 17.39 10.39 -10.60
N ARG A 109 17.79 9.75 -11.70
CA ARG A 109 17.78 10.37 -13.02
C ARG A 109 16.36 10.30 -13.58
N GLU A 110 15.86 11.40 -14.13
CA GLU A 110 14.58 11.38 -14.84
C GLU A 110 14.67 10.39 -16.02
N PRO A 111 13.60 9.62 -16.27
CA PRO A 111 13.59 8.63 -17.34
C PRO A 111 13.73 9.30 -18.70
N SER A 112 14.60 8.75 -19.53
CA SER A 112 14.87 9.22 -20.89
C SER A 112 14.18 8.39 -21.97
N LYS A 113 13.71 7.19 -21.60
CA LYS A 113 13.01 6.26 -22.48
C LYS A 113 11.73 5.79 -21.81
N ASP A 114 10.72 5.48 -22.62
CA ASP A 114 9.43 4.98 -22.10
C ASP A 114 9.56 3.67 -21.31
N LYS A 115 10.51 2.81 -21.68
CA LYS A 115 10.78 1.56 -20.94
C LYS A 115 11.30 1.77 -19.51
N GLU A 116 11.82 2.96 -19.20
CA GLU A 116 12.29 3.31 -17.85
C GLU A 116 11.13 3.84 -16.96
N LEU A 117 10.01 4.24 -17.57
CA LEU A 117 8.87 4.84 -16.88
C LEU A 117 8.24 3.94 -15.82
N PRO A 118 7.92 2.65 -16.07
CA PRO A 118 7.21 1.83 -15.09
C PRO A 118 7.99 1.66 -13.79
N PHE A 119 9.27 1.31 -13.92
CA PHE A 119 10.14 1.12 -12.78
C PHE A 119 10.36 2.44 -12.01
N TYR A 120 10.63 3.55 -12.70
CA TYR A 120 10.78 4.86 -12.06
C TYR A 120 9.50 5.29 -11.33
N PHE A 121 8.34 5.04 -11.93
CA PHE A 121 7.04 5.33 -11.33
C PHE A 121 6.87 4.57 -10.00
N LEU A 122 7.11 3.26 -10.01
CA LEU A 122 7.02 2.41 -8.82
C LEU A 122 7.93 2.91 -7.70
N GLN A 123 9.19 3.20 -8.02
CA GLN A 123 10.15 3.64 -7.00
C GLN A 123 9.77 4.97 -6.36
N LYS A 124 9.33 5.94 -7.16
CA LYS A 124 8.91 7.24 -6.64
C LYS A 124 7.66 7.14 -5.78
N LEU A 125 6.68 6.35 -6.21
CA LEU A 125 5.46 6.11 -5.45
C LEU A 125 5.75 5.37 -4.13
N LEU A 126 6.65 4.38 -4.14
CA LEU A 126 7.07 3.67 -2.93
C LEU A 126 7.77 4.60 -1.92
N THR A 127 8.54 5.58 -2.42
CA THR A 127 9.13 6.68 -1.62
C THR A 127 8.17 7.84 -1.32
N VAL A 128 6.87 7.62 -1.52
CA VAL A 128 5.75 8.53 -1.22
C VAL A 128 5.81 9.90 -1.92
N ASP A 129 6.47 9.98 -3.09
CA ASP A 129 6.51 11.19 -3.90
C ASP A 129 5.30 11.27 -4.83
N TYR A 130 4.25 11.99 -4.40
CA TYR A 130 3.00 12.11 -5.17
C TYR A 130 3.18 12.77 -6.55
N ARG A 131 4.27 13.52 -6.77
CA ARG A 131 4.53 14.22 -8.04
C ARG A 131 4.78 13.26 -9.20
N VAL A 132 5.09 12.00 -8.90
CA VAL A 132 5.21 10.93 -9.88
C VAL A 132 3.94 10.75 -10.73
N ARG A 133 2.78 11.17 -10.22
CA ARG A 133 1.53 11.15 -10.97
C ARG A 133 1.56 12.01 -12.25
N TYR A 134 2.49 12.95 -12.35
CA TYR A 134 2.67 13.82 -13.53
C TYR A 134 3.89 13.42 -14.38
N LEU A 135 4.41 12.20 -14.16
CA LEU A 135 5.59 11.69 -14.85
C LEU A 135 5.33 11.57 -16.36
N THR A 136 6.20 12.20 -17.13
CA THR A 136 6.21 12.13 -18.59
C THR A 136 7.63 11.92 -19.08
N CYS A 137 7.79 11.13 -20.13
CA CYS A 137 9.05 11.01 -20.88
C CYS A 137 8.82 11.67 -22.23
N CYS A 138 9.42 12.84 -22.46
CA CYS A 138 9.37 13.55 -23.72
C CYS A 138 10.80 13.97 -24.08
N ASP A 139 11.22 13.74 -25.32
CA ASP A 139 12.51 14.21 -25.81
C ASP A 139 12.58 15.74 -25.75
N LYS A 140 13.61 16.28 -25.08
CA LYS A 140 13.83 17.72 -24.92
C LYS A 140 14.31 18.41 -26.21
N SER A 141 14.32 17.72 -27.35
CA SER A 141 14.86 18.21 -28.62
C SER A 141 13.91 19.11 -29.43
N ASN A 142 12.64 19.27 -29.03
CA ASN A 142 11.74 20.26 -29.62
C ASN A 142 11.19 21.23 -28.55
N PRO A 143 11.90 22.31 -28.22
CA PRO A 143 11.25 23.46 -27.61
C PRO A 143 10.40 24.12 -28.70
N GLY A 144 9.16 23.66 -28.86
CA GLY A 144 8.13 24.40 -29.57
C GLY A 144 7.86 25.70 -28.82
N LEU A 145 8.68 26.72 -29.10
CA LEU A 145 8.32 28.12 -28.87
C LEU A 145 7.00 28.33 -29.59
N ALA A 146 5.90 28.40 -28.85
CA ALA A 146 4.70 29.03 -29.37
C ALA A 146 5.10 30.45 -29.80
N PRO A 147 4.94 30.84 -31.07
CA PRO A 147 5.17 32.22 -31.45
C PRO A 147 4.17 33.08 -30.70
N MET A 148 4.68 34.01 -29.90
CA MET A 148 3.90 35.16 -29.44
C MET A 148 3.27 35.83 -30.68
N PRO A 149 1.96 36.08 -30.74
CA PRO A 149 1.39 36.82 -31.84
C PRO A 149 1.92 38.25 -31.77
N GLN A 150 2.80 38.61 -32.70
CA GLN A 150 3.10 40.01 -32.96
C GLN A 150 1.90 40.59 -33.71
N THR A 151 1.28 41.60 -33.11
CA THR A 151 0.32 42.48 -33.76
C THR A 151 1.01 43.24 -34.89
N SER A 152 0.66 42.92 -36.13
CA SER A 152 0.79 43.84 -37.25
C SER A 152 -0.60 44.11 -37.81
N GLU A 153 -1.05 45.34 -37.63
CA GLU A 153 -2.23 45.90 -38.31
C GLU A 153 -2.02 45.84 -39.82
N GLN A 154 -2.97 45.25 -40.55
CA GLN A 154 -3.29 45.68 -41.90
C GLN A 154 -4.74 45.33 -42.23
N GLU A 155 -5.45 46.36 -42.64
CA GLU A 155 -6.87 46.41 -42.93
C GLU A 155 -7.24 45.85 -44.32
N GLN A 156 -8.43 45.26 -44.35
CA GLN A 156 -9.45 45.25 -45.43
C GLN A 156 -9.31 44.33 -46.65
N GLY A 157 -10.39 43.57 -46.87
CA GLY A 157 -10.74 42.96 -48.14
C GLY A 157 -11.81 41.86 -48.04
N LEU A 158 -13.05 42.24 -47.72
CA LEU A 158 -14.23 41.36 -47.68
C LEU A 158 -14.53 40.73 -49.05
N SER A 159 -14.72 39.41 -49.07
CA SER A 159 -15.58 38.71 -50.04
C SER A 159 -16.07 37.40 -49.41
N ASP A 160 -17.21 37.51 -48.71
CA ASP A 160 -17.94 36.38 -48.13
C ASP A 160 -18.54 35.47 -49.23
N SER A 161 -17.99 34.27 -49.37
CA SER A 161 -18.68 33.14 -50.00
C SER A 161 -18.68 31.97 -49.03
N PHE A 162 -19.88 31.45 -48.75
CA PHE A 162 -20.14 30.30 -47.87
C PHE A 162 -19.47 29.00 -48.37
N GLU A 163 -19.03 28.94 -49.63
CA GLU A 163 -18.34 27.77 -50.17
C GLU A 163 -16.87 27.66 -49.72
N ASN A 164 -16.17 28.78 -49.44
CA ASN A 164 -14.82 28.75 -48.86
C ASN A 164 -14.79 28.32 -47.36
N PHE A 165 -15.94 28.33 -46.68
CA PHE A 165 -16.07 27.84 -45.31
C PHE A 165 -16.16 26.31 -45.25
N LEU A 166 -16.75 25.67 -46.26
CA LEU A 166 -16.88 24.21 -46.33
C LEU A 166 -15.60 23.52 -46.79
N ASP A 167 -14.81 24.15 -47.65
CA ASP A 167 -13.51 23.58 -48.06
C ASP A 167 -12.46 23.62 -46.93
N ASN A 168 -12.53 24.60 -46.01
CA ASN A 168 -11.73 24.61 -44.78
C ASN A 168 -12.20 23.60 -43.71
N LEU A 169 -13.37 22.98 -43.89
CA LEU A 169 -13.90 21.92 -43.02
C LEU A 169 -13.63 20.51 -43.55
N MET A 170 -13.10 20.37 -44.78
CA MET A 170 -12.92 19.07 -45.44
C MET A 170 -11.49 18.75 -45.93
N GLU A 171 -10.46 19.52 -45.58
CA GLU A 171 -9.08 19.09 -45.86
C GLU A 171 -8.53 18.10 -44.82
N ALA A 172 -8.30 16.90 -45.36
CA ALA A 172 -7.49 15.79 -44.90
C ALA A 172 -7.91 15.13 -43.58
N ALA A 173 -8.47 13.92 -43.74
CA ALA A 173 -8.28 12.85 -42.75
C ALA A 173 -6.82 12.90 -42.29
N PRO A 174 -6.55 12.85 -40.97
CA PRO A 174 -5.17 12.84 -40.53
C PRO A 174 -4.49 11.65 -41.20
N GLU A 175 -3.54 11.92 -42.09
CA GLU A 175 -2.47 10.97 -42.31
C GLU A 175 -1.98 10.54 -40.92
N PRO A 176 -1.67 9.26 -40.71
CA PRO A 176 -1.32 8.76 -39.39
C PRO A 176 -0.11 9.55 -38.92
N ALA A 177 -0.35 10.58 -38.10
CA ALA A 177 0.69 11.33 -37.46
C ALA A 177 1.56 10.28 -36.78
N SER A 178 2.85 10.28 -37.11
CA SER A 178 3.85 9.47 -36.43
C SER A 178 3.53 9.50 -34.93
N ARG A 179 3.25 8.32 -34.34
CA ARG A 179 2.83 8.12 -32.94
C ARG A 179 3.98 8.44 -31.95
N ASP A 180 4.50 9.66 -32.04
CA ASP A 180 5.63 10.22 -31.28
C ASP A 180 5.15 11.08 -30.10
N GLY A 181 3.94 10.78 -29.58
CA GLY A 181 3.40 11.41 -28.37
C GLY A 181 3.93 10.75 -27.10
N CYS A 182 4.24 11.53 -26.07
CA CYS A 182 4.65 11.02 -24.76
C CYS A 182 3.56 10.12 -24.14
N VAL A 183 3.95 9.09 -23.39
CA VAL A 183 2.98 8.22 -22.70
C VAL A 183 2.17 9.04 -21.69
N HIS A 184 0.84 8.94 -21.76
CA HIS A 184 -0.03 9.63 -20.82
C HIS A 184 0.18 9.08 -19.38
N PRO A 185 0.36 9.94 -18.35
CA PRO A 185 0.72 9.49 -17.01
C PRO A 185 -0.26 8.50 -16.37
N MET A 186 -1.56 8.66 -16.66
CA MET A 186 -2.57 7.73 -16.16
C MET A 186 -2.59 6.40 -16.92
N ASP A 187 -2.19 6.38 -18.20
CA ASP A 187 -2.06 5.12 -18.95
C ASP A 187 -0.84 4.35 -18.46
N LEU A 188 0.23 5.03 -18.07
CA LEU A 188 1.35 4.42 -17.37
C LEU A 188 0.90 3.77 -16.05
N GLN A 189 0.16 4.50 -15.19
CA GLN A 189 -0.34 3.97 -13.93
C GLN A 189 -1.23 2.74 -14.14
N MET A 190 -2.16 2.79 -15.09
CA MET A 190 -3.08 1.67 -15.36
C MET A 190 -2.37 0.49 -16.01
N ALA A 191 -1.40 0.71 -16.90
CA ALA A 191 -0.58 -0.36 -17.47
C ALA A 191 0.19 -1.13 -16.39
N ILE A 192 0.78 -0.40 -15.43
CA ILE A 192 1.42 -1.00 -14.25
C ILE A 192 0.38 -1.79 -13.43
N PHE A 193 -0.79 -1.21 -13.16
CA PHE A 193 -1.83 -1.87 -12.39
C PHE A 193 -2.32 -3.17 -13.06
N HIS A 194 -2.48 -3.21 -14.38
CA HIS A 194 -2.85 -4.42 -15.13
C HIS A 194 -1.75 -5.51 -15.11
N CYS A 195 -0.48 -5.12 -15.02
CA CYS A 195 0.64 -6.05 -14.95
C CYS A 195 0.95 -6.53 -13.52
N ALA A 196 0.63 -5.73 -12.50
CA ALA A 196 0.83 -6.04 -11.09
C ALA A 196 -0.02 -7.22 -10.62
N ASP A 197 0.61 -8.12 -9.86
CA ASP A 197 -0.08 -9.15 -9.08
C ASP A 197 -0.95 -8.53 -7.97
N ASP A 198 -1.77 -9.34 -7.30
CA ASP A 198 -2.71 -8.84 -6.30
C ASP A 198 -2.00 -8.20 -5.08
N PHE A 199 -0.80 -8.66 -4.72
CA PHE A 199 0.00 -8.12 -3.61
C PHE A 199 0.64 -6.77 -3.94
N LEU A 200 1.16 -6.62 -5.16
CA LEU A 200 1.67 -5.35 -5.65
C LEU A 200 0.55 -4.34 -5.86
N ARG A 201 -0.60 -4.74 -6.40
CA ARG A 201 -1.80 -3.87 -6.49
C ARG A 201 -2.23 -3.34 -5.13
N GLN A 202 -2.21 -4.18 -4.10
CA GLN A 202 -2.50 -3.77 -2.73
C GLN A 202 -1.48 -2.74 -2.22
N THR A 203 -0.19 -2.95 -2.47
CA THR A 203 0.86 -1.99 -2.10
C THR A 203 0.71 -0.66 -2.84
N LEU A 204 0.41 -0.70 -4.14
CA LEU A 204 0.13 0.48 -4.96
C LEU A 204 -1.06 1.26 -4.40
N ALA A 205 -2.18 0.58 -4.11
CA ALA A 205 -3.37 1.20 -3.56
C ALA A 205 -3.09 1.85 -2.18
N ASN A 206 -2.34 1.17 -1.31
CA ASN A 206 -1.90 1.73 -0.02
C ASN A 206 -1.03 2.98 -0.19
N LYS A 207 -0.05 2.98 -1.10
CA LYS A 207 0.85 4.13 -1.32
C LYS A 207 0.14 5.30 -2.00
N LEU A 208 -0.71 5.03 -3.00
CA LEU A 208 -1.57 6.06 -3.61
C LEU A 208 -2.48 6.70 -2.55
N ALA A 209 -3.07 5.89 -1.66
CA ALA A 209 -3.89 6.40 -0.57
C ALA A 209 -3.07 7.25 0.41
N PHE A 210 -1.88 6.80 0.79
CA PHE A 210 -0.96 7.56 1.65
C PHE A 210 -0.61 8.92 1.03
N CYS A 211 -0.36 8.95 -0.28
CA CYS A 211 -0.13 10.15 -1.08
C CYS A 211 -1.39 11.01 -1.33
N GLN A 212 -2.55 10.65 -0.77
CA GLN A 212 -3.83 11.34 -0.98
C GLN A 212 -4.25 11.42 -2.47
N LEU A 213 -3.87 10.42 -3.26
CA LEU A 213 -4.25 10.27 -4.67
C LEU A 213 -5.51 9.38 -4.79
N ALA A 214 -6.26 9.59 -5.88
CA ALA A 214 -7.38 8.73 -6.23
C ALA A 214 -6.91 7.31 -6.59
N LEU A 215 -7.73 6.32 -6.22
CA LEU A 215 -7.48 4.88 -6.35
C LEU A 215 -8.40 4.30 -7.41
N PRO A 216 -8.02 3.24 -8.14
CA PRO A 216 -8.94 2.54 -9.03
C PRO A 216 -10.00 1.76 -8.21
N LEU A 217 -11.29 2.04 -8.45
CA LEU A 217 -12.43 1.34 -7.85
C LEU A 217 -13.09 0.37 -8.83
N LEU A 218 -13.27 0.73 -10.09
CA LEU A 218 -13.69 -0.22 -11.13
C LEU A 218 -12.73 -0.08 -12.31
N VAL A 219 -12.16 -1.21 -12.73
CA VAL A 219 -11.08 -1.28 -13.72
C VAL A 219 -11.55 -2.13 -14.90
N PRO A 220 -11.91 -1.51 -16.04
CA PRO A 220 -12.16 -2.25 -17.27
C PRO A 220 -10.88 -2.91 -17.76
N ASN A 221 -11.00 -4.13 -18.28
CA ASN A 221 -9.92 -4.82 -18.98
C ASN A 221 -9.98 -4.46 -20.48
N PRO A 222 -8.96 -3.78 -21.03
CA PRO A 222 -8.95 -3.38 -22.44
C PRO A 222 -9.03 -4.57 -23.42
N GLY A 223 -8.57 -5.75 -23.00
CA GLY A 223 -8.54 -6.95 -23.85
C GLY A 223 -9.78 -7.83 -23.76
N THR A 224 -10.62 -7.68 -22.74
CA THR A 224 -11.77 -8.58 -22.50
C THR A 224 -13.09 -7.87 -22.22
N SER A 225 -13.10 -6.53 -22.14
CA SER A 225 -14.26 -5.71 -21.74
C SER A 225 -14.84 -5.99 -20.34
N HIS A 226 -14.30 -6.97 -19.61
CA HIS A 226 -14.70 -7.26 -18.24
C HIS A 226 -14.24 -6.15 -17.30
N ILE A 227 -15.07 -5.86 -16.30
CA ILE A 227 -14.77 -4.85 -15.29
C ILE A 227 -14.39 -5.58 -14.00
N GLU A 228 -13.23 -5.22 -13.45
CA GLU A 228 -12.73 -5.73 -12.17
C GLU A 228 -13.03 -4.73 -11.04
N PHE A 229 -13.55 -5.21 -9.91
CA PHE A 229 -13.66 -4.51 -8.64
C PHE A 229 -12.52 -4.99 -7.73
N PRO A 230 -11.43 -4.21 -7.55
CA PRO A 230 -10.22 -4.63 -6.86
C PRO A 230 -10.37 -4.50 -5.33
N LEU A 231 -11.33 -5.22 -4.75
CA LEU A 231 -11.66 -5.20 -3.33
C LEU A 231 -10.49 -5.67 -2.46
N TYR A 232 -9.77 -6.72 -2.85
CA TYR A 232 -8.60 -7.21 -2.14
C TYR A 232 -7.48 -6.16 -2.11
N ALA A 233 -7.21 -5.50 -3.24
CA ALA A 233 -6.21 -4.43 -3.30
C ALA A 233 -6.55 -3.26 -2.36
N LEU A 234 -7.83 -2.92 -2.21
CA LEU A 234 -8.31 -1.82 -1.35
C LEU A 234 -8.46 -2.21 0.13
N SER A 235 -8.43 -3.51 0.44
CA SER A 235 -8.81 -4.04 1.76
C SER A 235 -7.94 -3.58 2.92
N GLN A 236 -6.65 -3.33 2.66
CA GLN A 236 -5.66 -2.98 3.68
C GLN A 236 -5.58 -1.48 4.01
N ILE A 237 -6.28 -0.64 3.25
CA ILE A 237 -6.17 0.80 3.44
C ILE A 237 -6.86 1.17 4.75
N GLN A 238 -6.08 1.73 5.67
CA GLN A 238 -6.55 2.19 6.97
C GLN A 238 -6.66 3.72 7.00
N ARG A 239 -7.70 4.22 7.66
CA ARG A 239 -7.89 5.65 7.93
C ARG A 239 -8.43 5.88 9.32
N SER A 240 -8.17 7.07 9.86
CA SER A 240 -8.83 7.55 11.07
C SER A 240 -10.16 8.20 10.72
N TRP A 241 -11.21 7.83 11.43
CA TRP A 241 -12.58 8.26 11.21
C TRP A 241 -13.15 8.89 12.47
N LYS A 242 -14.04 9.86 12.30
CA LYS A 242 -14.87 10.38 13.39
C LYS A 242 -16.32 10.08 13.04
N GLU A 243 -16.96 9.25 13.84
CA GLU A 243 -18.35 8.88 13.71
C GLU A 243 -19.15 9.63 14.78
N ALA A 244 -20.20 10.33 14.37
CA ALA A 244 -21.11 10.99 15.31
C ALA A 244 -22.10 9.95 15.83
N ASP A 245 -22.06 9.63 17.12
CA ASP A 245 -22.98 8.68 17.72
C ASP A 245 -24.36 9.32 17.85
N LYS A 246 -25.34 8.83 17.10
CA LYS A 246 -26.74 9.30 17.15
C LYS A 246 -27.59 8.49 18.14
N LEU A 247 -27.03 7.49 18.81
CA LEU A 247 -27.73 6.61 19.76
C LEU A 247 -27.46 7.00 21.22
N GLY A 248 -28.03 8.11 21.68
CA GLY A 248 -28.08 8.49 23.10
C GLY A 248 -28.34 9.98 23.36
N LYS A 249 -28.88 10.32 24.54
CA LYS A 249 -29.18 11.72 24.97
C LYS A 249 -27.94 12.62 25.14
N GLN A 250 -26.74 12.10 24.89
CA GLN A 250 -25.49 12.87 24.81
C GLN A 250 -24.82 12.56 23.47
N ALA A 251 -24.70 13.57 22.61
CA ALA A 251 -24.00 13.46 21.33
C ALA A 251 -22.49 13.27 21.58
N GLY A 252 -22.04 12.02 21.63
CA GLY A 252 -20.62 11.67 21.66
C GLY A 252 -20.07 11.50 20.25
N THR A 253 -18.90 12.07 19.95
CA THR A 253 -18.16 11.73 18.72
C THR A 253 -17.24 10.55 19.02
N LYS A 254 -17.49 9.39 18.42
CA LYS A 254 -16.58 8.23 18.47
C LYS A 254 -15.51 8.39 17.40
N SER A 255 -14.27 8.64 17.81
CA SER A 255 -13.13 8.61 16.89
C SER A 255 -12.56 7.19 16.81
N TYR A 256 -12.54 6.62 15.63
CA TYR A 256 -11.83 5.38 15.32
C TYR A 256 -10.49 5.73 14.72
N ASN A 257 -9.40 5.29 15.34
CA ASN A 257 -8.08 5.34 14.72
C ASN A 257 -7.88 4.05 13.93
N ASN A 258 -7.35 4.16 12.70
CA ASN A 258 -6.96 3.01 11.86
C ASN A 258 -8.06 1.98 11.55
N LYS A 259 -9.27 2.43 11.17
CA LYS A 259 -10.32 1.52 10.67
C LYS A 259 -10.04 1.17 9.21
N LEU A 260 -10.19 -0.11 8.85
CA LEU A 260 -10.13 -0.57 7.48
C LEU A 260 -11.28 0.05 6.68
N ILE A 261 -10.92 0.62 5.54
CA ILE A 261 -11.87 1.27 4.64
C ILE A 261 -12.89 0.28 4.09
N SER A 262 -12.49 -0.97 3.83
CA SER A 262 -13.40 -1.96 3.27
C SER A 262 -14.60 -2.24 4.19
N GLN A 263 -14.41 -2.05 5.50
CA GLN A 263 -15.39 -2.26 6.56
C GLN A 263 -16.04 -0.95 7.04
N ALA A 264 -15.52 0.21 6.65
CA ALA A 264 -16.02 1.50 7.10
C ALA A 264 -17.37 1.80 6.44
N GLN A 265 -18.41 1.92 7.27
CA GLN A 265 -19.74 2.35 6.82
C GLN A 265 -19.72 3.86 6.60
N THR A 266 -19.72 4.28 5.33
CA THR A 266 -19.65 5.70 4.97
C THR A 266 -20.69 6.03 3.91
N PRO A 267 -21.26 7.24 3.91
CA PRO A 267 -22.09 7.64 2.79
C PRO A 267 -21.22 7.77 1.53
N ILE A 268 -21.68 7.30 0.38
CA ILE A 268 -20.97 7.43 -0.90
C ILE A 268 -21.61 8.56 -1.71
N VAL A 269 -20.81 9.51 -2.19
CA VAL A 269 -21.25 10.56 -3.11
C VAL A 269 -20.68 10.23 -4.48
N SER A 270 -21.56 9.90 -5.43
CA SER A 270 -21.16 9.83 -6.83
C SER A 270 -21.35 11.20 -7.45
N PHE A 271 -20.43 11.57 -8.32
CA PHE A 271 -20.62 12.58 -9.34
C PHE A 271 -20.86 11.84 -10.67
N ILE A 272 -21.32 12.46 -11.75
CA ILE A 272 -21.40 11.81 -13.06
C ILE A 272 -21.21 12.89 -14.09
N ARG A 273 -20.51 12.65 -15.21
CA ARG A 273 -20.49 13.63 -16.31
C ARG A 273 -21.45 13.15 -17.39
N ILE A 274 -22.34 14.03 -17.81
CA ILE A 274 -23.29 13.78 -18.87
C ILE A 274 -23.04 14.83 -19.95
N GLY A 275 -22.60 14.38 -21.12
CA GLY A 275 -22.24 15.24 -22.26
C GLY A 275 -20.74 15.47 -22.46
N SER A 276 -20.39 15.96 -23.65
CA SER A 276 -19.02 15.96 -24.18
C SER A 276 -18.26 17.29 -24.03
N SER A 277 -18.93 18.36 -23.59
CA SER A 277 -18.42 19.74 -23.71
C SER A 277 -17.07 19.99 -23.01
N ALA A 278 -16.10 20.53 -23.74
CA ALA A 278 -14.76 20.85 -23.25
C ALA A 278 -14.69 22.07 -22.33
N SER A 279 -15.80 22.64 -21.86
CA SER A 279 -15.79 23.85 -21.03
C SER A 279 -15.44 23.57 -19.56
N CYS A 280 -16.02 22.52 -18.94
CA CYS A 280 -15.85 22.21 -17.53
C CYS A 280 -15.30 20.79 -17.28
N SER A 281 -14.24 20.68 -16.47
CA SER A 281 -13.64 19.40 -16.08
C SER A 281 -14.19 18.90 -14.74
N LYS A 282 -14.88 17.77 -14.78
CA LYS A 282 -15.35 17.01 -13.60
C LYS A 282 -14.27 16.83 -12.53
N SER A 283 -13.08 16.36 -12.91
CA SER A 283 -11.95 16.14 -11.99
C SER A 283 -11.43 17.44 -11.38
N GLN A 284 -11.46 18.54 -12.13
CA GLN A 284 -11.06 19.86 -11.64
C GLN A 284 -12.05 20.39 -10.60
N LEU A 285 -13.36 20.24 -10.86
CA LEU A 285 -14.41 20.57 -9.91
C LEU A 285 -14.23 19.84 -8.58
N LEU A 286 -13.85 18.56 -8.64
CA LEU A 286 -13.64 17.75 -7.44
C LEU A 286 -12.41 18.17 -6.67
N ASN A 287 -11.30 18.44 -7.35
CA ASN A 287 -10.13 19.01 -6.70
C ASN A 287 -10.48 20.36 -6.04
N ALA A 288 -11.32 21.19 -6.68
CA ALA A 288 -11.81 22.45 -6.11
C ALA A 288 -12.74 22.24 -4.90
N LEU A 289 -13.56 21.18 -4.85
CA LEU A 289 -14.33 20.81 -3.66
C LEU A 289 -13.45 20.29 -2.52
N LEU A 290 -12.37 19.58 -2.87
CA LEU A 290 -11.40 19.04 -1.92
C LEU A 290 -10.31 20.05 -1.52
N SER A 291 -10.40 21.30 -2.01
CA SER A 291 -9.38 22.38 -2.15
C SER A 291 -8.60 22.83 -0.92
N LYS A 292 -8.67 22.13 0.21
CA LYS A 292 -7.76 22.32 1.34
C LYS A 292 -6.45 21.52 1.20
N ARG A 293 -6.15 20.97 0.02
CA ARG A 293 -4.99 20.10 -0.22
C ARG A 293 -3.94 20.81 -1.08
N LYS A 294 -2.67 20.47 -0.84
CA LYS A 294 -1.49 21.06 -1.51
C LYS A 294 -1.29 20.60 -2.96
N HIS A 295 -1.98 19.53 -3.38
CA HIS A 295 -1.93 18.99 -4.75
C HIS A 295 -3.29 18.42 -5.18
N ASP A 296 -3.45 18.18 -6.48
CA ASP A 296 -4.62 17.55 -7.07
C ASP A 296 -4.75 16.09 -6.63
N THR A 297 -5.95 15.72 -6.15
CA THR A 297 -6.29 14.33 -5.80
C THR A 297 -6.70 13.54 -7.04
N PHE A 298 -7.31 14.19 -8.03
CA PHE A 298 -7.72 13.61 -9.31
C PHE A 298 -6.93 14.21 -10.47
N PHE A 299 -6.48 13.37 -11.40
CA PHE A 299 -5.84 13.85 -12.62
C PHE A 299 -6.88 14.54 -13.52
N HIS A 300 -6.55 15.73 -14.03
CA HIS A 300 -7.42 16.51 -14.89
C HIS A 300 -6.67 17.09 -16.09
N ARG A 301 -7.43 17.66 -17.03
CA ARG A 301 -6.92 18.14 -18.33
C ARG A 301 -5.82 19.22 -18.29
N HIS A 302 -5.67 19.91 -17.15
CA HIS A 302 -4.65 20.95 -16.97
C HIS A 302 -3.45 20.45 -16.17
N CYS A 303 -3.46 19.17 -15.75
CA CYS A 303 -2.28 18.54 -15.18
C CYS A 303 -1.19 18.42 -16.26
N ARG A 304 0.07 18.56 -15.82
CA ARG A 304 1.23 18.33 -16.69
C ARG A 304 1.17 16.91 -17.27
N GLY A 305 1.45 16.79 -18.57
CA GLY A 305 1.42 15.52 -19.29
C GLY A 305 0.03 15.05 -19.74
N SER A 306 -1.02 15.84 -19.48
CA SER A 306 -2.34 15.53 -20.01
C SER A 306 -2.37 15.67 -21.53
N THR A 307 -2.91 14.67 -22.20
CA THR A 307 -3.16 14.63 -23.65
C THR A 307 -4.64 14.34 -23.90
N ARG A 308 -5.12 14.58 -25.13
CA ARG A 308 -6.49 14.20 -25.52
C ARG A 308 -6.62 12.68 -25.69
N GLU A 309 -5.56 12.04 -26.20
CA GLU A 309 -5.44 10.60 -26.38
C GLU A 309 -5.13 9.92 -25.04
N ARG A 310 -6.09 9.16 -24.51
CA ARG A 310 -5.97 8.35 -23.29
C ARG A 310 -6.54 6.99 -23.59
N LEU A 311 -5.73 5.95 -23.42
CA LEU A 311 -6.09 4.59 -23.82
C LEU A 311 -6.79 3.82 -22.69
N LEU A 312 -6.29 3.94 -21.45
CA LEU A 312 -6.69 3.04 -20.36
C LEU A 312 -7.62 3.67 -19.34
N MET A 313 -7.96 4.95 -19.50
CA MET A 313 -8.82 5.67 -18.55
C MET A 313 -10.29 5.69 -18.92
N GLU A 314 -10.66 5.19 -20.11
CA GLU A 314 -12.06 5.07 -20.51
C GLU A 314 -12.75 3.98 -19.67
N GLY A 315 -13.87 4.33 -19.04
CA GLY A 315 -14.57 3.44 -18.10
C GLY A 315 -13.86 3.18 -16.77
N VAL A 316 -12.67 3.75 -16.50
CA VAL A 316 -12.08 3.63 -15.17
C VAL A 316 -12.84 4.50 -14.17
N VAL A 317 -13.33 3.86 -13.12
CA VAL A 317 -13.95 4.51 -11.98
C VAL A 317 -12.89 4.62 -10.91
N GLU A 318 -12.44 5.85 -10.63
CA GLU A 318 -11.57 6.10 -9.49
C GLU A 318 -12.39 6.23 -8.18
N ILE A 319 -11.72 6.15 -7.03
CA ILE A 319 -12.21 6.44 -5.70
C ILE A 319 -11.06 7.12 -4.97
N ALA A 320 -11.19 8.41 -4.70
CA ALA A 320 -10.65 8.92 -3.45
C ALA A 320 -11.75 8.76 -2.41
N TRP A 321 -11.53 9.18 -1.17
CA TRP A 321 -12.66 9.78 -0.46
C TRP A 321 -12.93 11.12 -1.19
N TYR A 322 -13.64 11.25 -2.33
CA TYR A 322 -14.66 10.50 -3.12
C TYR A 322 -14.34 10.56 -4.64
N TYR A 323 -14.68 9.55 -5.51
CA TYR A 323 -15.41 9.70 -6.83
C TYR A 323 -15.00 8.96 -8.19
N ALA A 324 -16.01 8.47 -8.99
CA ALA A 324 -16.08 7.60 -10.23
C ALA A 324 -16.30 8.22 -11.66
N ARG A 325 -16.41 7.49 -12.80
CA ARG A 325 -16.83 8.02 -14.15
C ARG A 325 -17.40 6.93 -15.11
N ASP A 326 -18.38 7.33 -15.94
CA ASP A 326 -19.09 6.76 -17.12
C ASP A 326 -18.84 5.32 -17.65
N HIS A 327 -19.77 4.40 -17.34
CA HIS A 327 -20.14 3.17 -18.08
C HIS A 327 -21.53 2.67 -17.60
N ARG A 328 -22.36 1.99 -18.41
CA ARG A 328 -23.77 1.66 -18.03
C ARG A 328 -23.89 0.78 -16.78
N ALA A 329 -23.14 -0.32 -16.73
CA ALA A 329 -23.13 -1.22 -15.57
C ALA A 329 -22.54 -0.53 -14.33
N GLN A 330 -21.47 0.27 -14.52
CA GLN A 330 -20.85 1.03 -13.43
C GLN A 330 -21.79 2.09 -12.88
N LEU A 331 -22.57 2.74 -13.74
CA LEU A 331 -23.55 3.72 -13.32
C LEU A 331 -24.65 3.08 -12.48
N GLN A 332 -25.19 1.93 -12.91
CA GLN A 332 -26.22 1.22 -12.14
C GLN A 332 -25.68 0.84 -10.76
N PHE A 333 -24.47 0.26 -10.72
CA PHE A 333 -23.75 -0.01 -9.46
C PHE A 333 -23.60 1.26 -8.59
N LEU A 334 -23.14 2.38 -9.17
CA LEU A 334 -22.96 3.65 -8.45
C LEU A 334 -24.29 4.20 -7.92
N GLN A 335 -25.38 4.09 -8.68
CA GLN A 335 -26.72 4.52 -8.25
C GLN A 335 -27.21 3.73 -7.03
N GLU A 336 -26.87 2.45 -6.95
CA GLU A 336 -27.27 1.57 -5.84
C GLU A 336 -26.50 1.86 -4.55
N ILE A 337 -25.18 2.12 -4.66
CA ILE A 337 -24.30 2.34 -3.51
C ILE A 337 -24.22 3.82 -3.07
N SER A 338 -24.72 4.77 -3.88
CA SER A 338 -24.62 6.21 -3.56
C SER A 338 -25.68 6.68 -2.58
N ALA A 339 -25.24 7.42 -1.55
CA ALA A 339 -26.08 8.24 -0.69
C ALA A 339 -26.56 9.51 -1.39
N VAL A 340 -25.73 10.13 -2.25
CA VAL A 340 -26.05 11.33 -3.06
C VAL A 340 -25.41 11.18 -4.44
N ASN A 341 -26.14 11.55 -5.50
CA ASN A 341 -25.62 11.63 -6.86
C ASN A 341 -25.44 13.10 -7.28
N VAL A 342 -24.36 13.43 -7.98
CA VAL A 342 -24.05 14.79 -8.47
C VAL A 342 -23.76 14.76 -9.98
N ALA A 343 -24.74 15.06 -10.82
CA ALA A 343 -24.55 15.03 -12.27
C ALA A 343 -24.05 16.39 -12.80
N LEU A 344 -22.86 16.42 -13.40
CA LEU A 344 -22.37 17.52 -14.23
C LEU A 344 -22.92 17.36 -15.64
N VAL A 345 -23.86 18.22 -16.02
CA VAL A 345 -24.55 18.17 -17.32
C VAL A 345 -24.08 19.33 -18.19
N SER A 346 -23.57 19.00 -19.37
CA SER A 346 -23.19 19.96 -20.41
C SER A 346 -24.13 19.88 -21.61
N GLU A 347 -24.43 21.03 -22.24
CA GLU A 347 -25.25 21.13 -23.46
C GLU A 347 -26.64 20.47 -23.34
N SER A 348 -27.47 20.92 -22.39
CA SER A 348 -28.79 20.28 -22.13
C SER A 348 -29.71 20.21 -23.36
N GLU A 349 -29.49 21.09 -24.34
CA GLU A 349 -30.27 21.16 -25.59
C GLU A 349 -29.74 20.21 -26.68
N ARG A 350 -28.44 19.87 -26.68
CA ARG A 350 -27.80 18.96 -27.64
C ARG A 350 -27.45 17.58 -27.06
N MET A 351 -27.91 17.30 -25.84
CA MET A 351 -27.68 16.03 -25.15
C MET A 351 -28.22 14.84 -25.97
N ASP A 352 -27.39 13.83 -26.14
CA ASP A 352 -27.74 12.61 -26.86
C ASP A 352 -28.86 11.82 -26.14
N ASN A 353 -29.53 10.93 -26.87
CA ASN A 353 -30.64 10.15 -26.32
C ASN A 353 -30.19 9.28 -25.13
N ARG A 354 -28.93 8.82 -25.12
CA ARG A 354 -28.35 8.07 -24.01
C ARG A 354 -28.20 8.94 -22.76
N GLY A 355 -27.63 10.15 -22.88
CA GLY A 355 -27.52 11.10 -21.77
C GLY A 355 -28.87 11.53 -21.20
N LYS A 356 -29.88 11.70 -22.06
CA LYS A 356 -31.27 11.99 -21.64
C LYS A 356 -31.87 10.86 -20.80
N GLN A 357 -31.75 9.61 -21.25
CA GLN A 357 -32.21 8.44 -20.50
C GLN A 357 -31.45 8.29 -19.17
N LEU A 358 -30.15 8.58 -19.16
CA LEU A 358 -29.30 8.56 -17.97
C LEU A 358 -29.80 9.53 -16.90
N LEU A 359 -30.00 10.79 -17.30
CA LEU A 359 -30.44 11.86 -16.42
C LEU A 359 -31.86 11.60 -15.93
N GLN A 360 -32.73 11.06 -16.79
CA GLN A 360 -34.09 10.65 -16.42
C GLN A 360 -34.07 9.53 -15.37
N GLY A 361 -33.21 8.52 -15.53
CA GLY A 361 -33.04 7.45 -14.55
C GLY A 361 -32.53 7.96 -13.20
N LEU A 362 -31.54 8.87 -13.21
CA LEU A 362 -31.06 9.53 -11.99
C LEU A 362 -32.14 10.38 -11.31
N TRP A 363 -32.94 11.10 -12.10
CA TRP A 363 -34.00 11.97 -11.60
C TRP A 363 -35.15 11.19 -10.95
N GLN A 364 -35.51 10.04 -11.52
CA GLN A 364 -36.55 9.13 -11.04
C GLN A 364 -36.07 8.22 -9.89
N SER A 365 -34.76 8.14 -9.66
CA SER A 365 -34.16 7.32 -8.60
C SER A 365 -34.67 7.69 -7.21
N GLN A 366 -34.65 6.73 -6.28
CA GLN A 366 -34.91 7.00 -4.85
C GLN A 366 -33.80 7.82 -4.17
N ARG A 367 -32.65 8.04 -4.81
CA ARG A 367 -31.51 8.79 -4.24
C ARG A 367 -31.56 10.29 -4.54
N PRO A 368 -31.09 11.16 -3.63
CA PRO A 368 -30.93 12.59 -3.90
C PRO A 368 -30.01 12.86 -5.09
N LEU A 369 -30.35 13.86 -5.91
CA LEU A 369 -29.59 14.26 -7.09
C LEU A 369 -29.27 15.76 -7.06
N VAL A 370 -28.01 16.11 -7.29
CA VAL A 370 -27.57 17.50 -7.52
C VAL A 370 -27.15 17.63 -8.98
N CYS A 371 -27.86 18.43 -9.78
CA CYS A 371 -27.54 18.69 -11.18
C CYS A 371 -26.75 19.99 -11.30
N LEU A 372 -25.51 19.91 -11.79
CA LEU A 372 -24.67 21.05 -12.11
C LEU A 372 -24.79 21.34 -13.61
N LEU A 373 -25.37 22.48 -13.96
CA LEU A 373 -25.60 22.88 -15.34
C LEU A 373 -24.52 23.88 -15.77
N THR A 374 -23.68 23.50 -16.75
CA THR A 374 -22.55 24.33 -17.19
C THR A 374 -22.97 25.61 -17.94
N GLU A 375 -24.16 25.61 -18.53
CA GLU A 375 -24.62 26.67 -19.46
C GLU A 375 -25.78 27.52 -18.92
N LYS A 376 -26.28 27.23 -17.72
CA LYS A 376 -27.33 28.03 -17.08
C LYS A 376 -26.73 28.90 -15.99
N GLU A 377 -27.20 30.14 -15.90
CA GLU A 377 -26.88 31.02 -14.77
C GLU A 377 -27.49 30.47 -13.48
N ASN A 378 -26.92 30.84 -12.35
CA ASN A 378 -27.36 30.35 -11.06
C ASN A 378 -28.76 30.90 -10.74
N VAL A 379 -29.77 30.04 -10.70
CA VAL A 379 -31.15 30.44 -10.42
C VAL A 379 -31.37 30.41 -8.91
N ALA A 380 -32.07 31.42 -8.36
CA ALA A 380 -32.41 31.48 -6.94
C ALA A 380 -33.11 30.19 -6.47
N VAL A 381 -32.73 29.73 -5.28
CA VAL A 381 -33.11 28.45 -4.66
C VAL A 381 -34.63 28.22 -4.74
N GLY A 382 -35.05 27.34 -5.67
CA GLY A 382 -36.39 26.77 -5.67
C GLY A 382 -36.62 25.88 -4.45
N ARG A 383 -37.90 25.62 -4.12
CA ARG A 383 -38.36 24.88 -2.93
C ARG A 383 -37.49 23.65 -2.60
N PRO A 384 -37.29 23.32 -1.31
CA PRO A 384 -36.49 22.16 -0.91
C PRO A 384 -37.11 20.88 -1.43
N GLY A 385 -36.54 20.37 -2.52
CA GLY A 385 -36.86 19.09 -3.13
C GLY A 385 -35.66 18.16 -3.06
N LYS A 386 -35.90 16.88 -3.33
CA LYS A 386 -34.87 15.84 -3.36
C LYS A 386 -33.84 16.03 -4.49
N ASN A 387 -34.25 16.69 -5.58
CA ASN A 387 -33.41 16.99 -6.73
C ASN A 387 -33.12 18.50 -6.76
N ILE A 388 -31.84 18.87 -6.71
CA ILE A 388 -31.37 20.26 -6.62
C ILE A 388 -30.61 20.59 -7.91
N THR A 389 -30.80 21.79 -8.45
CA THR A 389 -30.08 22.25 -9.64
C THR A 389 -29.25 23.47 -9.30
N ILE A 390 -27.99 23.50 -9.76
CA ILE A 390 -27.04 24.60 -9.57
C ILE A 390 -26.52 25.01 -10.94
N GLY A 391 -26.70 26.27 -11.31
CA GLY A 391 -26.17 26.85 -12.54
C GLY A 391 -24.74 27.34 -12.34
N MET A 392 -23.85 27.05 -13.29
CA MET A 392 -22.43 27.43 -13.21
C MET A 392 -22.02 28.56 -14.18
N LYS A 393 -22.89 28.93 -15.13
CA LYS A 393 -22.55 29.97 -16.12
C LYS A 393 -22.36 31.31 -15.42
N ASN A 394 -21.30 32.03 -15.80
CA ASN A 394 -20.91 33.35 -15.28
C ASN A 394 -20.78 33.44 -13.74
N SER A 395 -20.69 32.28 -13.07
CA SER A 395 -20.64 32.21 -11.60
C SER A 395 -19.19 32.07 -11.12
N ASN A 396 -18.85 32.68 -9.99
CA ASN A 396 -17.54 32.49 -9.38
C ASN A 396 -17.39 31.03 -8.90
N GLU A 397 -16.35 30.34 -9.37
CA GLU A 397 -16.07 28.94 -9.03
C GLU A 397 -16.06 28.70 -7.51
N ALA A 398 -15.44 29.60 -6.72
CA ALA A 398 -15.39 29.48 -5.27
C ALA A 398 -16.79 29.56 -4.62
N GLN A 399 -17.68 30.42 -5.13
CA GLN A 399 -19.05 30.55 -4.64
C GLN A 399 -19.88 29.30 -4.97
N VAL A 400 -19.74 28.78 -6.19
CA VAL A 400 -20.38 27.52 -6.60
C VAL A 400 -19.88 26.37 -5.70
N MET A 401 -18.59 26.33 -5.35
CA MET A 401 -18.03 25.27 -4.51
C MET A 401 -18.57 25.34 -3.08
N VAL A 402 -18.70 26.55 -2.51
CA VAL A 402 -19.32 26.75 -1.19
C VAL A 402 -20.78 26.31 -1.20
N GLN A 403 -21.54 26.69 -2.22
CA GLN A 403 -22.94 26.29 -2.37
C GLN A 403 -23.08 24.77 -2.54
N LEU A 404 -22.26 24.16 -3.38
CA LEU A 404 -22.26 22.71 -3.63
C LEU A 404 -21.88 21.94 -2.37
N THR A 405 -20.85 22.38 -1.66
CA THR A 405 -20.41 21.78 -0.38
C THR A 405 -21.55 21.83 0.64
N LYS A 406 -22.18 23.00 0.83
CA LYS A 406 -23.32 23.16 1.76
C LYS A 406 -24.49 22.25 1.38
N THR A 407 -24.78 22.15 0.09
CA THR A 407 -25.87 21.33 -0.44
C THR A 407 -25.62 19.84 -0.17
N ILE A 408 -24.41 19.35 -0.49
CA ILE A 408 -24.03 17.95 -0.25
C ILE A 408 -24.07 17.65 1.25
N SER A 409 -23.51 18.52 2.11
CA SER A 409 -23.54 18.33 3.56
C SER A 409 -24.97 18.19 4.09
N ASN A 410 -25.89 19.06 3.67
CA ASN A 410 -27.29 18.98 4.10
C ASN A 410 -27.98 17.68 3.66
N LEU A 411 -27.71 17.21 2.43
CA LEU A 411 -28.26 15.95 1.91
C LEU A 411 -27.68 14.74 2.63
N LEU A 412 -26.40 14.78 3.00
CA LEU A 412 -25.73 13.73 3.76
C LEU A 412 -26.24 13.65 5.20
N GLU A 413 -26.50 14.78 5.86
CA GLU A 413 -27.08 14.83 7.21
C GLU A 413 -28.47 14.16 7.28
N GLY A 414 -29.26 14.33 6.21
CA GLY A 414 -30.59 13.71 6.06
C GLY A 414 -30.57 12.25 5.59
N SER A 415 -29.44 11.77 5.04
CA SER A 415 -29.31 10.40 4.55
C SER A 415 -28.95 9.42 5.67
N ARG A 416 -29.59 8.25 5.68
CA ARG A 416 -29.21 7.11 6.55
C ARG A 416 -28.37 6.06 5.83
N LEU A 417 -28.13 6.26 4.53
CA LEU A 417 -27.52 5.27 3.66
C LEU A 417 -26.00 5.33 3.81
N HIS A 418 -25.45 4.29 4.43
CA HIS A 418 -24.03 4.07 4.59
C HIS A 418 -23.69 2.73 3.94
N PHE A 419 -22.57 2.69 3.23
CA PHE A 419 -22.06 1.48 2.60
C PHE A 419 -20.60 1.31 2.98
N SER A 420 -20.18 0.06 3.12
CA SER A 420 -18.77 -0.33 3.15
C SER A 420 -18.41 -0.96 1.80
N LEU A 421 -17.13 -1.00 1.43
CA LEU A 421 -16.73 -1.66 0.18
C LEU A 421 -17.05 -3.15 0.22
N ASP A 422 -16.93 -3.79 1.39
CA ASP A 422 -17.35 -5.19 1.58
C ASP A 422 -18.85 -5.39 1.29
N ALA A 423 -19.70 -4.42 1.64
CA ALA A 423 -21.13 -4.47 1.33
C ALA A 423 -21.45 -4.20 -0.15
N CYS A 424 -20.48 -3.67 -0.91
CA CYS A 424 -20.62 -3.48 -2.35
C CYS A 424 -20.32 -4.77 -3.14
N LEU A 425 -19.78 -5.81 -2.50
CA LEU A 425 -19.41 -7.07 -3.14
C LEU A 425 -20.60 -7.74 -3.85
N ASP A 426 -21.70 -7.98 -3.12
CA ASP A 426 -22.90 -8.61 -3.67
C ASP A 426 -23.46 -7.82 -4.85
N LYS A 427 -23.33 -6.49 -4.80
CA LYS A 427 -23.76 -5.60 -5.89
C LYS A 427 -22.83 -5.68 -7.09
N ALA A 428 -21.53 -5.71 -6.89
CA ALA A 428 -20.56 -5.88 -7.98
C ALA A 428 -20.80 -7.20 -8.72
N LEU A 429 -21.04 -8.29 -8.00
CA LEU A 429 -21.35 -9.60 -8.57
C LEU A 429 -22.69 -9.63 -9.33
N GLN A 430 -23.73 -8.98 -8.80
CA GLN A 430 -25.02 -8.82 -9.50
C GLN A 430 -24.87 -8.10 -10.86
N HIS A 431 -23.91 -7.17 -10.95
CA HIS A 431 -23.57 -6.45 -12.19
C HIS A 431 -22.55 -7.17 -13.08
N GLY A 432 -22.14 -8.39 -12.72
CA GLY A 432 -21.22 -9.22 -13.50
C GLY A 432 -19.75 -8.78 -13.44
N PHE A 433 -19.36 -8.03 -12.41
CA PHE A 433 -17.97 -7.61 -12.23
C PHE A 433 -17.12 -8.76 -11.66
N LEU A 434 -15.88 -8.83 -12.11
CA LEU A 434 -14.86 -9.70 -11.52
C LEU A 434 -14.39 -9.08 -10.20
N VAL A 435 -14.17 -9.89 -9.18
CA VAL A 435 -13.68 -9.43 -7.88
C VAL A 435 -12.40 -10.18 -7.57
N ASP A 436 -11.31 -9.46 -7.36
CA ASP A 436 -10.01 -10.03 -7.01
C ASP A 436 -10.05 -10.85 -5.70
N ALA A 437 -10.90 -10.44 -4.76
CA ALA A 437 -11.13 -11.12 -3.49
C ALA A 437 -11.85 -12.48 -3.62
N ASP A 438 -12.54 -12.74 -4.74
CA ASP A 438 -13.32 -13.97 -4.97
C ASP A 438 -12.52 -15.08 -5.66
N GLN A 439 -11.22 -14.87 -5.89
CA GLN A 439 -10.35 -15.93 -6.38
C GLN A 439 -10.37 -17.13 -5.42
N PRO A 440 -10.50 -18.39 -5.92
CA PRO A 440 -10.65 -19.57 -5.07
C PRO A 440 -9.56 -19.71 -3.99
N VAL A 441 -8.32 -19.38 -4.36
CA VAL A 441 -7.16 -19.42 -3.44
C VAL A 441 -7.30 -18.38 -2.33
N CYS A 442 -7.72 -17.14 -2.67
CA CYS A 442 -7.94 -16.07 -1.71
C CYS A 442 -9.10 -16.38 -0.77
N VAL A 443 -10.21 -16.89 -1.29
CA VAL A 443 -11.41 -17.27 -0.51
C VAL A 443 -11.08 -18.40 0.47
N MET A 444 -10.39 -19.44 0.02
CA MET A 444 -9.96 -20.55 0.86
C MET A 444 -9.00 -20.09 1.96
N ALA A 445 -8.01 -19.27 1.61
CA ALA A 445 -7.07 -18.69 2.58
C ALA A 445 -7.78 -17.79 3.60
N LYS A 446 -8.76 -16.97 3.17
CA LYS A 446 -9.57 -16.10 4.03
C LYS A 446 -10.42 -16.91 5.00
N ALA A 447 -11.12 -17.93 4.52
CA ALA A 447 -11.94 -18.82 5.35
C ALA A 447 -11.07 -19.50 6.41
N LYS A 448 -9.93 -20.03 6.01
CA LYS A 448 -9.00 -20.67 6.95
C LYS A 448 -8.42 -19.67 7.95
N ALA A 449 -8.03 -18.48 7.53
CA ALA A 449 -7.52 -17.43 8.41
C ALA A 449 -8.58 -17.02 9.45
N LYS A 450 -9.85 -16.96 9.06
CA LYS A 450 -10.97 -16.67 9.95
C LYS A 450 -11.15 -17.78 10.99
N ASP A 451 -11.11 -19.04 10.57
CA ASP A 451 -11.18 -20.19 11.49
C ASP A 451 -9.97 -20.27 12.43
N CYS A 452 -8.80 -19.86 11.93
CA CYS A 452 -7.56 -19.70 12.69
C CYS A 452 -7.51 -18.43 13.53
N SER A 453 -8.51 -17.56 13.53
CA SER A 453 -8.43 -16.32 14.32
C SER A 453 -8.73 -16.60 15.81
N PRO A 454 -7.86 -16.16 16.74
CA PRO A 454 -8.10 -16.39 18.16
C PRO A 454 -9.30 -15.59 18.68
N SER A 455 -10.09 -16.20 19.58
CA SER A 455 -11.12 -15.46 20.32
C SER A 455 -10.48 -14.47 21.29
N ARG A 456 -11.15 -13.34 21.59
CA ARG A 456 -10.64 -12.32 22.52
C ARG A 456 -10.18 -12.88 23.87
N LYS A 457 -10.95 -13.80 24.46
CA LYS A 457 -10.61 -14.43 25.74
C LYS A 457 -9.31 -15.24 25.67
N THR A 458 -9.05 -15.84 24.51
CA THR A 458 -7.83 -16.61 24.24
C THR A 458 -6.62 -15.68 24.12
N VAL A 459 -6.78 -14.55 23.42
CA VAL A 459 -5.77 -13.48 23.29
C VAL A 459 -5.36 -12.96 24.67
N ASP A 460 -6.32 -12.57 25.52
CA ASP A 460 -6.02 -12.05 26.86
C ASP A 460 -5.28 -13.05 27.75
N GLN A 461 -5.67 -14.32 27.69
CA GLN A 461 -5.00 -15.40 28.43
C GLN A 461 -3.59 -15.66 27.90
N TRP A 462 -3.40 -15.58 26.59
CA TRP A 462 -2.10 -15.70 25.94
C TRP A 462 -1.17 -14.55 26.31
N CYS A 463 -1.61 -13.29 26.18
CA CYS A 463 -0.82 -12.13 26.60
C CYS A 463 -0.43 -12.20 28.08
N LYS A 464 -1.32 -12.68 28.96
CA LYS A 464 -1.00 -12.86 30.39
C LYS A 464 0.06 -13.95 30.60
N LYS A 465 -0.09 -15.11 29.97
CA LYS A 465 0.90 -16.20 30.08
C LYS A 465 2.24 -15.84 29.46
N ASP A 466 2.24 -15.18 28.32
CA ASP A 466 3.46 -14.72 27.65
C ASP A 466 4.20 -13.68 28.52
N LYS A 467 3.49 -12.70 29.08
CA LYS A 467 4.04 -11.75 30.07
C LYS A 467 4.56 -12.45 31.33
N GLU A 468 3.91 -13.50 31.82
CA GLU A 468 4.37 -14.29 32.98
C GLU A 468 5.61 -15.15 32.68
N LEU A 469 5.75 -15.65 31.44
CA LEU A 469 6.91 -16.42 30.98
C LEU A 469 8.14 -15.54 30.71
N THR A 470 7.93 -14.28 30.32
CA THR A 470 8.98 -13.32 29.96
C THR A 470 9.41 -12.41 31.13
N ARG A 471 8.50 -12.00 32.02
CA ARG A 471 8.80 -11.14 33.19
C ARG A 471 9.30 -11.92 34.41
N LEU A 472 10.54 -12.40 34.36
CA LEU A 472 11.28 -12.73 35.59
C LEU A 472 12.25 -11.59 35.91
N GLN A 473 11.86 -10.75 36.87
CA GLN A 473 12.66 -9.64 37.39
C GLN A 473 14.03 -10.12 37.88
N GLU A 474 15.12 -9.60 37.30
CA GLU A 474 16.47 -9.79 37.83
C GLU A 474 16.93 -8.57 38.65
N LYS A 475 17.28 -8.82 39.92
CA LYS A 475 18.08 -7.92 40.76
C LYS A 475 19.55 -7.99 40.35
N GLY A 476 20.16 -6.82 40.15
CA GLY A 476 21.47 -6.61 39.55
C GLY A 476 22.71 -7.00 40.37
N ASN A 477 23.87 -6.93 39.69
CA ASN A 477 25.25 -7.28 40.03
C ASN A 477 25.54 -8.75 40.33
N LYS A 478 25.74 -9.57 39.28
CA LYS A 478 26.24 -10.95 39.41
C LYS A 478 27.26 -11.28 38.31
N SER A 479 28.22 -12.15 38.63
CA SER A 479 29.31 -12.56 37.73
C SER A 479 28.82 -13.28 36.46
N ILE A 480 29.67 -13.32 35.42
CA ILE A 480 29.40 -14.01 34.14
C ILE A 480 29.00 -15.48 34.36
N GLU A 481 29.63 -16.18 35.33
CA GLU A 481 29.27 -17.56 35.68
C GLU A 481 27.87 -17.69 36.29
N HIS A 482 27.48 -16.75 37.14
CA HIS A 482 26.13 -16.71 37.69
C HIS A 482 25.09 -16.46 36.60
N HIS A 483 25.43 -15.63 35.61
CA HIS A 483 24.58 -15.40 34.44
C HIS A 483 24.46 -16.66 33.55
N ARG A 484 25.58 -17.38 33.33
CA ARG A 484 25.61 -18.66 32.60
C ARG A 484 24.81 -19.75 33.29
N SER A 485 24.86 -19.81 34.63
CA SER A 485 24.05 -20.72 35.46
C SER A 485 22.55 -20.38 35.42
N LYS A 486 22.21 -19.07 35.44
CA LYS A 486 20.83 -18.58 35.26
C LYS A 486 20.29 -18.87 33.87
N LEU A 487 21.08 -18.69 32.80
CA LEU A 487 20.70 -19.07 31.43
C LEU A 487 20.43 -20.57 31.31
N LYS A 488 21.27 -21.42 31.94
CA LYS A 488 21.00 -22.87 32.03
C LYS A 488 19.70 -23.19 32.77
N THR A 489 19.37 -22.42 33.81
CA THR A 489 18.14 -22.57 34.58
C THR A 489 16.91 -22.05 33.81
N ARG A 490 17.01 -20.90 33.12
CA ARG A 490 16.00 -20.38 32.17
C ARG A 490 15.69 -21.42 31.09
N ARG A 491 16.72 -22.00 30.47
CA ARG A 491 16.56 -23.08 29.47
C ARG A 491 15.81 -24.30 30.02
N ARG A 492 16.12 -24.73 31.25
CA ARG A 492 15.41 -25.84 31.93
C ARG A 492 13.96 -25.50 32.27
N ASN A 493 13.68 -24.29 32.74
CA ASN A 493 12.33 -23.86 33.07
C ASN A 493 11.48 -23.67 31.82
N LYS A 494 12.03 -23.08 30.74
CA LYS A 494 11.39 -23.04 29.42
C LYS A 494 11.10 -24.45 28.90
N LYS A 495 12.07 -25.38 28.99
CA LYS A 495 11.88 -26.78 28.62
C LYS A 495 10.72 -27.43 29.37
N LYS A 496 10.65 -27.26 30.70
CA LYS A 496 9.54 -27.78 31.53
C LYS A 496 8.19 -27.13 31.23
N ALA A 497 8.14 -25.80 31.07
CA ALA A 497 6.92 -25.09 30.71
C ALA A 497 6.41 -25.52 29.33
N MET A 498 7.31 -25.76 28.38
CA MET A 498 6.97 -26.23 27.05
C MET A 498 6.52 -27.69 27.05
N GLU A 499 7.18 -28.58 27.81
CA GLU A 499 6.71 -29.96 28.03
C GLU A 499 5.27 -30.01 28.56
N GLN A 500 4.88 -29.03 29.39
CA GLN A 500 3.51 -28.86 29.88
C GLN A 500 2.56 -28.20 28.85
N ALA A 501 3.10 -27.40 27.94
CA ALA A 501 2.34 -26.73 26.88
C ALA A 501 2.06 -27.63 25.65
N PHE A 502 2.76 -28.77 25.54
CA PHE A 502 2.46 -29.79 24.54
C PHE A 502 1.32 -30.71 25.01
N PRO A 503 0.39 -31.09 24.11
CA PRO A 503 0.42 -30.85 22.66
C PRO A 503 0.03 -29.41 22.28
N LEU A 504 0.58 -28.90 21.16
CA LEU A 504 0.27 -27.58 20.62
C LEU A 504 -1.23 -27.29 20.67
N ASN A 505 -1.58 -26.04 21.01
CA ASN A 505 -2.97 -25.63 21.02
C ASN A 505 -3.57 -25.69 19.60
N LEU A 506 -4.90 -25.71 19.52
CA LEU A 506 -5.62 -25.87 18.24
C LEU A 506 -5.24 -24.78 17.22
N LEU A 507 -5.02 -23.55 17.71
CA LEU A 507 -4.62 -22.41 16.91
C LEU A 507 -3.28 -22.65 16.20
N MET A 508 -2.21 -22.93 16.95
CA MET A 508 -0.88 -23.14 16.40
C MET A 508 -0.80 -24.39 15.54
N LYS A 509 -1.55 -25.47 15.88
CA LYS A 509 -1.67 -26.64 15.01
C LYS A 509 -2.28 -26.28 13.65
N SER A 510 -3.36 -25.50 13.66
CA SER A 510 -4.05 -25.11 12.43
C SER A 510 -3.22 -24.13 11.61
N PHE A 511 -2.56 -23.16 12.26
CA PHE A 511 -1.66 -22.18 11.63
C PHE A 511 -0.46 -22.87 10.97
N LEU A 512 0.28 -23.68 11.72
CA LEU A 512 1.45 -24.40 11.19
C LEU A 512 1.07 -25.42 10.12
N GLY A 513 -0.02 -26.18 10.34
CA GLY A 513 -0.51 -27.15 9.38
C GLY A 513 -0.85 -26.52 8.04
N PHE A 514 -1.42 -25.31 8.04
CA PHE A 514 -1.70 -24.59 6.79
C PHE A 514 -0.42 -24.10 6.11
N LEU A 515 0.50 -23.47 6.85
CA LEU A 515 1.76 -22.97 6.29
C LEU A 515 2.65 -24.08 5.70
N GLN A 516 2.58 -25.30 6.26
CA GLN A 516 3.34 -26.45 5.78
C GLN A 516 2.70 -27.13 4.57
N ALA A 517 1.37 -27.09 4.44
CA ALA A 517 0.64 -27.83 3.41
C ALA A 517 0.43 -27.02 2.11
N GLN A 518 0.46 -25.69 2.18
CA GLN A 518 -0.02 -24.84 1.09
C GLN A 518 1.12 -24.24 0.24
N PRO A 519 0.88 -23.92 -1.04
CA PRO A 519 1.82 -23.20 -1.90
C PRO A 519 2.12 -21.76 -1.43
N ALA A 520 3.20 -21.18 -1.93
CA ALA A 520 3.68 -19.84 -1.53
C ALA A 520 2.60 -18.75 -1.62
N ASP A 521 1.88 -18.65 -2.74
CA ASP A 521 0.87 -17.58 -2.91
C ASP A 521 -0.33 -17.76 -1.97
N THR A 522 -0.77 -19.00 -1.74
CA THR A 522 -1.81 -19.30 -0.75
C THR A 522 -1.38 -18.94 0.67
N LYS A 523 -0.10 -19.16 1.03
CA LYS A 523 0.46 -18.71 2.31
C LYS A 523 0.41 -17.18 2.41
N LYS A 524 0.76 -16.44 1.35
CA LYS A 524 0.73 -14.97 1.33
C LYS A 524 -0.70 -14.44 1.57
N TYR A 525 -1.72 -14.98 0.89
CA TYR A 525 -3.12 -14.60 1.16
C TYR A 525 -3.54 -14.93 2.60
N PHE A 526 -3.16 -16.10 3.11
CA PHE A 526 -3.50 -16.51 4.47
C PHE A 526 -2.87 -15.59 5.52
N LEU A 527 -1.58 -15.28 5.39
CA LEU A 527 -0.88 -14.35 6.28
C LEU A 527 -1.46 -12.94 6.20
N HIS A 528 -1.81 -12.49 4.99
CA HIS A 528 -2.52 -11.23 4.80
C HIS A 528 -3.84 -11.20 5.59
N TRP A 529 -4.71 -12.20 5.41
CA TRP A 529 -6.01 -12.23 6.10
C TRP A 529 -5.87 -12.43 7.60
N MET A 530 -4.88 -13.20 8.04
CA MET A 530 -4.52 -13.32 9.46
C MET A 530 -4.18 -11.95 10.05
N LYS A 531 -3.33 -11.16 9.38
CA LYS A 531 -3.02 -9.78 9.78
C LYS A 531 -4.30 -8.93 9.90
N VAL A 532 -5.14 -8.94 8.85
CA VAL A 532 -6.41 -8.19 8.82
C VAL A 532 -7.34 -8.58 9.98
N PHE A 533 -7.53 -9.87 10.25
CA PHE A 533 -8.42 -10.34 11.32
C PHE A 533 -7.88 -10.06 12.73
N MET A 534 -6.57 -10.18 12.93
CA MET A 534 -5.94 -9.83 14.21
C MET A 534 -6.03 -8.33 14.49
N GLU A 535 -5.91 -7.49 13.47
CA GLU A 535 -6.08 -6.04 13.58
C GLU A 535 -7.54 -5.61 13.77
N SER A 536 -8.49 -6.34 13.16
CA SER A 536 -9.93 -6.04 13.26
C SER A 536 -10.56 -6.52 14.58
N CYS A 537 -9.82 -7.21 15.44
CA CYS A 537 -10.32 -7.72 16.71
C CYS A 537 -10.55 -6.54 17.67
N PRO A 538 -11.81 -6.18 18.01
CA PRO A 538 -12.06 -4.89 18.66
C PRO A 538 -11.46 -4.83 20.06
N ALA A 539 -10.52 -3.90 20.24
CA ALA A 539 -10.17 -3.36 21.54
C ALA A 539 -11.43 -2.78 22.23
N ILE A 540 -11.48 -2.92 23.54
CA ILE A 540 -12.60 -2.49 24.38
C ILE A 540 -12.93 -1.01 24.12
N SER A 541 -14.13 -0.74 23.59
CA SER A 541 -14.74 0.59 23.61
C SER A 541 -15.28 0.87 25.02
N VAL A 542 -14.42 1.29 25.95
CA VAL A 542 -14.85 1.98 27.18
C VAL A 542 -13.84 3.09 27.45
N GLY A 543 -14.32 4.34 27.45
CA GLY A 543 -13.51 5.53 27.62
C GLY A 543 -12.87 5.60 28.99
N SER A 544 -11.59 5.24 29.07
CA SER A 544 -10.57 5.66 30.06
C SER A 544 -9.32 4.76 30.06
N ILE A 545 -9.28 3.69 29.26
CA ILE A 545 -8.22 2.65 29.31
C ILE A 545 -7.34 2.66 28.03
N SER A 546 -7.11 3.80 27.38
CA SER A 546 -6.34 3.81 26.12
C SER A 546 -4.87 3.40 26.26
N GLU A 547 -4.29 3.51 27.46
CA GLU A 547 -2.89 3.10 27.71
C GLU A 547 -2.75 1.58 27.92
N GLU A 548 -3.61 0.92 28.71
CA GLU A 548 -3.56 -0.54 28.89
C GLU A 548 -4.04 -1.33 27.65
N ILE A 549 -4.85 -0.71 26.78
CA ILE A 549 -5.42 -1.33 25.57
C ILE A 549 -4.37 -1.53 24.46
N ASN A 550 -3.38 -0.62 24.36
CA ASN A 550 -2.31 -0.72 23.37
C ASN A 550 -1.29 -1.81 23.75
N ASP A 551 -1.06 -2.00 25.05
CA ASP A 551 -0.22 -3.04 25.66
C ASP A 551 -0.72 -4.50 25.48
N SER A 552 -1.87 -4.69 24.84
CA SER A 552 -2.57 -5.99 24.75
C SER A 552 -3.03 -6.37 23.33
N SER A 553 -2.61 -5.65 22.29
CA SER A 553 -2.95 -5.99 20.91
C SER A 553 -2.01 -7.04 20.32
N ILE A 554 -2.52 -8.24 20.00
CA ILE A 554 -1.79 -9.31 19.31
C ILE A 554 -1.84 -9.06 17.79
N GLY A 555 -0.68 -9.11 17.14
CA GLY A 555 -0.52 -9.10 15.69
C GLY A 555 0.13 -10.38 15.14
N LEU A 556 0.26 -10.46 13.81
CA LEU A 556 0.81 -11.62 13.10
C LEU A 556 2.23 -11.96 13.54
N GLU A 557 3.03 -10.93 13.85
CA GLU A 557 4.39 -11.05 14.35
C GLU A 557 4.49 -11.92 15.62
N HIS A 558 3.48 -11.90 16.49
CA HIS A 558 3.46 -12.72 17.70
C HIS A 558 3.27 -14.21 17.38
N LEU A 559 2.43 -14.54 16.40
CA LEU A 559 2.28 -15.93 15.94
C LEU A 559 3.57 -16.44 15.31
N LEU A 560 4.25 -15.60 14.52
CA LEU A 560 5.53 -15.94 13.91
C LEU A 560 6.64 -16.08 14.97
N ARG A 561 6.65 -15.25 16.01
CA ARG A 561 7.52 -15.39 17.20
C ARG A 561 7.33 -16.76 17.86
N GLU A 562 6.08 -17.17 18.08
CA GLU A 562 5.77 -18.49 18.65
C GLU A 562 6.30 -19.65 17.79
N VAL A 563 6.29 -19.52 16.45
CA VAL A 563 6.91 -20.53 15.57
C VAL A 563 8.40 -20.71 15.88
N GLY A 564 9.14 -19.61 16.04
CA GLY A 564 10.56 -19.65 16.39
C GLY A 564 10.81 -20.26 17.78
N GLN A 565 9.99 -19.90 18.76
CA GLN A 565 10.09 -20.48 20.11
C GLN A 565 9.78 -22.00 20.13
N ILE A 566 8.78 -22.43 19.36
CA ILE A 566 8.46 -23.85 19.16
C ILE A 566 9.66 -24.58 18.55
N TYR A 567 10.26 -24.02 17.51
CA TYR A 567 11.44 -24.61 16.86
C TYR A 567 12.62 -24.78 17.84
N GLU A 568 12.99 -23.73 18.58
CA GLU A 568 14.09 -23.81 19.55
C GLU A 568 13.85 -24.83 20.65
N ALA A 569 12.59 -24.93 21.12
CA ALA A 569 12.22 -25.88 22.16
C ALA A 569 12.30 -27.34 21.67
N LEU A 570 11.85 -27.60 20.44
CA LEU A 570 11.86 -28.94 19.86
C LEU A 570 13.29 -29.44 19.59
N GLN A 571 14.17 -28.55 19.12
CA GLN A 571 15.61 -28.84 18.99
C GLN A 571 16.29 -29.17 20.33
N LEU A 572 15.68 -28.82 21.48
CA LEU A 572 16.18 -29.20 22.81
C LEU A 572 15.60 -30.52 23.34
N MET A 573 14.60 -31.07 22.66
CA MET A 573 13.87 -32.26 23.10
C MET A 573 14.23 -33.52 22.29
N ASP A 574 15.05 -33.43 21.23
CA ASP A 574 15.41 -34.56 20.35
C ASP A 574 14.20 -35.41 19.93
N SER A 575 13.06 -34.75 19.72
CA SER A 575 11.81 -35.42 19.45
C SER A 575 11.64 -35.60 17.95
N GLU A 576 12.03 -36.79 17.44
CA GLU A 576 11.78 -37.20 16.04
C GLU A 576 10.28 -37.30 15.69
N LYS A 577 9.38 -37.17 16.67
CA LYS A 577 7.93 -37.36 16.50
C LYS A 577 7.25 -36.34 15.59
N PHE A 578 7.90 -35.23 15.24
CA PHE A 578 7.32 -34.23 14.35
C PHE A 578 8.33 -33.67 13.35
N LYS A 579 7.99 -33.71 12.05
CA LYS A 579 8.79 -33.13 10.96
C LYS A 579 8.65 -31.60 10.92
N PHE A 580 9.39 -30.91 11.79
CA PHE A 580 9.42 -29.44 11.86
C PHE A 580 10.66 -28.82 11.20
N SER A 581 11.49 -29.60 10.50
CA SER A 581 12.61 -29.10 9.68
C SER A 581 12.16 -28.09 8.61
N LYS A 582 10.88 -28.13 8.21
CA LYS A 582 10.28 -27.19 7.27
C LYS A 582 9.99 -25.80 7.83
N LEU A 583 10.03 -25.59 9.16
CA LEU A 583 9.69 -24.28 9.74
C LEU A 583 10.71 -23.19 9.36
N PRO A 584 12.03 -23.43 9.48
CA PRO A 584 13.03 -22.50 8.96
C PRO A 584 12.92 -22.27 7.45
N GLU A 585 12.63 -23.32 6.65
CA GLU A 585 12.38 -23.18 5.20
C GLU A 585 11.22 -22.21 4.92
N ILE A 586 10.11 -22.33 5.66
CA ILE A 586 8.96 -21.41 5.52
C ILE A 586 9.35 -19.98 5.92
N ALA A 587 10.10 -19.79 7.00
CA ALA A 587 10.56 -18.45 7.39
C ALA A 587 11.50 -17.84 6.33
N ALA A 588 12.38 -18.64 5.72
CA ALA A 588 13.19 -18.24 4.58
C ALA A 588 12.34 -17.90 3.34
N ASP A 589 11.30 -18.68 3.01
CA ASP A 589 10.32 -18.37 1.95
C ASP A 589 9.72 -16.97 2.14
N LEU A 590 9.28 -16.70 3.38
CA LEU A 590 8.64 -15.44 3.74
C LEU A 590 9.62 -14.27 3.65
N MET A 591 10.85 -14.45 4.12
CA MET A 591 11.89 -13.42 4.06
C MET A 591 12.28 -13.08 2.61
N VAL A 592 12.40 -14.09 1.74
CA VAL A 592 12.62 -13.88 0.29
C VAL A 592 11.41 -13.18 -0.36
N SER A 593 10.20 -13.46 0.12
CA SER A 593 8.97 -12.80 -0.32
C SER A 593 8.80 -11.38 0.25
N GLY A 594 9.76 -10.88 1.03
CA GLY A 594 9.73 -9.54 1.62
C GLY A 594 8.87 -9.41 2.87
N TYR A 595 8.58 -10.50 3.58
CA TYR A 595 7.99 -10.42 4.92
C TYR A 595 9.09 -10.22 5.97
N PRO A 596 8.88 -9.35 6.97
CA PRO A 596 9.82 -9.18 8.07
C PRO A 596 9.81 -10.41 8.98
N VAL A 597 11.00 -10.80 9.47
CA VAL A 597 11.20 -11.87 10.44
C VAL A 597 11.81 -11.29 11.70
N GLU A 598 11.34 -11.72 12.86
CA GLU A 598 11.88 -11.25 14.13
C GLU A 598 13.27 -11.84 14.40
N LEU A 599 14.20 -10.97 14.74
CA LEU A 599 15.59 -11.29 15.09
C LEU A 599 15.81 -11.31 16.61
N MET A 600 15.17 -10.39 17.34
CA MET A 600 15.28 -10.29 18.80
C MET A 600 13.90 -10.02 19.40
N ASP A 601 13.54 -10.74 20.46
CA ASP A 601 12.37 -10.47 21.27
C ASP A 601 12.68 -9.35 22.28
N GLY A 602 12.00 -8.22 22.11
CA GLY A 602 12.13 -7.05 22.98
C GLY A 602 11.61 -7.28 24.40
N ASP A 603 10.52 -8.03 24.60
CA ASP A 603 9.97 -8.23 25.94
C ASP A 603 10.89 -9.10 26.81
N ALA A 604 11.62 -10.02 26.18
CA ALA A 604 12.46 -10.99 26.87
C ALA A 604 13.96 -10.65 26.89
N SER A 605 14.40 -9.59 26.19
CA SER A 605 15.80 -9.34 25.80
C SER A 605 16.47 -10.63 25.27
N TYR A 606 15.82 -11.31 24.34
CA TYR A 606 16.24 -12.65 23.93
C TYR A 606 16.37 -12.77 22.42
N VAL A 607 17.55 -13.22 21.98
CA VAL A 607 17.83 -13.58 20.59
C VAL A 607 17.71 -15.11 20.47
N PRO A 608 16.76 -15.65 19.69
CA PRO A 608 16.61 -17.08 19.49
C PRO A 608 17.66 -17.60 18.50
N LEU A 609 18.92 -17.67 18.93
CA LEU A 609 20.08 -17.95 18.06
C LEU A 609 19.90 -19.21 17.21
N ARG A 610 19.35 -20.30 17.75
CA ARG A 610 19.17 -21.55 16.98
C ARG A 610 18.13 -21.43 15.88
N TRP A 611 17.09 -20.62 16.12
CA TRP A 611 16.06 -20.35 15.14
C TRP A 611 16.61 -19.47 14.03
N VAL A 612 17.32 -18.41 14.39
CA VAL A 612 17.96 -17.48 13.45
C VAL A 612 19.00 -18.21 12.60
N GLU A 613 19.87 -19.01 13.22
CA GLU A 613 20.87 -19.86 12.56
C GLU A 613 20.20 -20.77 11.51
N ALA A 614 19.13 -21.47 11.88
CA ALA A 614 18.42 -22.37 10.95
C ALA A 614 17.72 -21.65 9.79
N ILE A 615 17.24 -20.41 10.01
CA ILE A 615 16.71 -19.57 8.93
C ILE A 615 17.83 -19.21 7.95
N PHE A 616 19.00 -18.81 8.46
CA PHE A 616 20.15 -18.49 7.63
C PHE A 616 20.64 -19.71 6.85
N ASP A 617 20.70 -20.90 7.46
CA ASP A 617 21.00 -22.15 6.74
C ASP A 617 20.02 -22.37 5.58
N SER A 618 18.72 -22.22 5.85
CA SER A 618 17.68 -22.36 4.82
C SER A 618 17.78 -21.28 3.73
N LEU A 619 18.23 -20.07 4.06
CA LEU A 619 18.47 -19.01 3.07
C LEU A 619 19.70 -19.33 2.22
N ILE A 620 20.77 -19.83 2.82
CA ILE A 620 22.01 -20.24 2.14
C ILE A 620 21.72 -21.40 1.18
N GLU A 621 20.93 -22.39 1.59
CA GLU A 621 20.50 -23.49 0.72
C GLU A 621 19.72 -23.00 -0.52
N ARG A 622 18.92 -21.94 -0.35
CA ARG A 622 18.02 -21.44 -1.40
C ARG A 622 18.67 -20.41 -2.33
N LEU A 623 19.46 -19.50 -1.77
CA LEU A 623 20.06 -18.37 -2.50
C LEU A 623 21.55 -18.60 -2.80
N GLY A 624 22.19 -19.57 -2.16
CA GLY A 624 23.64 -19.72 -2.09
C GLY A 624 24.26 -18.82 -1.02
N ASP A 625 25.58 -18.92 -0.84
CA ASP A 625 26.33 -18.03 0.06
C ASP A 625 26.51 -16.65 -0.59
N LYS A 626 25.56 -15.76 -0.29
CA LYS A 626 25.47 -14.42 -0.86
C LYS A 626 26.07 -13.38 0.08
N ARG A 627 26.62 -12.31 -0.51
CA ARG A 627 27.14 -11.17 0.25
C ARG A 627 25.99 -10.29 0.69
N VAL A 628 25.96 -9.92 1.97
CA VAL A 628 24.89 -9.14 2.57
C VAL A 628 25.44 -7.86 3.18
N PHE A 629 24.72 -6.76 2.98
CA PHE A 629 24.94 -5.51 3.68
C PHE A 629 23.82 -5.26 4.70
N VAL A 630 24.16 -5.18 5.98
CA VAL A 630 23.22 -4.97 7.07
C VAL A 630 23.06 -3.47 7.36
N LEU A 631 21.85 -2.96 7.11
CA LEU A 631 21.44 -1.60 7.44
C LEU A 631 20.49 -1.65 8.64
N SER A 632 20.92 -1.17 9.78
CA SER A 632 20.08 -1.09 10.98
C SER A 632 19.64 0.34 11.26
N VAL A 633 18.54 0.51 12.02
CA VAL A 633 18.08 1.81 12.52
C VAL A 633 17.99 1.77 14.04
N LEU A 634 18.30 2.87 14.71
CA LEU A 634 18.20 3.03 16.17
C LEU A 634 17.64 4.41 16.50
N GLY A 635 16.88 4.54 17.59
CA GLY A 635 16.35 5.84 18.04
C GLY A 635 15.17 5.68 19.00
N ILE A 636 14.79 6.79 19.65
CA ILE A 636 13.68 6.81 20.62
C ILE A 636 12.38 6.28 19.98
N GLN A 637 11.48 5.80 20.85
CA GLN A 637 10.12 5.41 20.49
C GLN A 637 9.38 6.51 19.71
N SER A 638 8.62 6.11 18.69
CA SER A 638 7.77 7.03 17.89
C SER A 638 8.52 8.15 17.13
N THR A 639 9.83 8.01 16.91
CA THR A 639 10.66 8.98 16.15
C THR A 639 10.59 8.82 14.62
N GLY A 640 9.81 7.87 14.10
CA GLY A 640 9.66 7.64 12.66
C GLY A 640 10.70 6.72 12.03
N LYS A 641 11.30 5.78 12.78
CA LYS A 641 12.28 4.79 12.29
C LYS A 641 11.72 3.89 11.18
N SER A 642 10.68 3.13 11.49
CA SER A 642 10.01 2.24 10.52
C SER A 642 9.44 3.04 9.35
N THR A 643 8.98 4.27 9.59
CA THR A 643 8.52 5.19 8.53
C THR A 643 9.65 5.58 7.58
N LEU A 644 10.85 5.88 8.10
CA LEU A 644 12.03 6.17 7.30
C LEU A 644 12.41 4.96 6.44
N LEU A 645 12.50 3.77 7.03
CA LEU A 645 12.83 2.53 6.30
C LEU A 645 11.78 2.16 5.25
N ASN A 646 10.49 2.28 5.56
CA ASN A 646 9.38 2.07 4.63
C ASN A 646 9.41 3.08 3.46
N THR A 647 9.84 4.32 3.72
CA THR A 647 9.98 5.34 2.69
C THR A 647 11.25 5.16 1.87
N MET A 648 12.34 4.71 2.50
CA MET A 648 13.57 4.36 1.83
C MET A 648 13.28 3.19 0.87
N PHE A 649 12.95 2.00 1.35
CA PHE A 649 12.96 0.83 0.46
C PHE A 649 11.57 0.34 0.01
N GLY A 650 10.50 1.07 0.31
CA GLY A 650 9.13 0.64 -0.02
C GLY A 650 8.57 -0.42 0.92
N LEU A 651 9.24 -0.68 2.05
CA LEU A 651 8.93 -1.75 2.99
C LEU A 651 7.57 -1.56 3.69
N GLN A 652 7.17 -2.62 4.41
CA GLN A 652 5.88 -2.70 5.10
C GLN A 652 6.05 -2.99 6.60
N PHE A 653 7.09 -2.43 7.24
CA PHE A 653 7.18 -2.44 8.71
C PHE A 653 5.96 -1.75 9.32
N ASN A 654 5.47 -2.25 10.45
CA ASN A 654 4.28 -1.72 11.10
C ASN A 654 4.53 -0.29 11.63
N VAL A 655 3.61 0.64 11.32
CA VAL A 655 3.71 2.07 11.68
C VAL A 655 2.41 2.55 12.32
N SER A 656 2.15 2.19 13.57
CA SER A 656 0.94 2.64 14.28
C SER A 656 1.26 3.26 15.63
N ALA A 657 0.67 4.42 15.91
CA ALA A 657 0.72 5.05 17.23
C ALA A 657 0.13 4.08 18.27
N GLY A 658 0.94 3.69 19.26
CA GLY A 658 0.54 2.75 20.31
C GLY A 658 0.88 1.28 20.06
N ARG A 659 1.35 0.89 18.87
CA ARG A 659 2.07 -0.39 18.70
C ARG A 659 3.50 -0.06 18.33
N CYS A 660 4.34 0.07 19.34
CA CYS A 660 5.76 0.21 19.07
C CYS A 660 6.32 -1.17 18.77
N THR A 661 7.12 -1.28 17.71
CA THR A 661 7.91 -2.48 17.42
C THR A 661 8.60 -2.92 18.71
N ARG A 662 8.38 -4.16 19.15
CA ARG A 662 9.04 -4.73 20.34
C ARG A 662 10.14 -5.68 19.87
N GLY A 663 11.38 -5.37 20.17
CA GLY A 663 12.55 -6.11 19.69
C GLY A 663 13.13 -5.61 18.37
N ALA A 664 13.73 -6.52 17.59
CA ALA A 664 14.37 -6.19 16.31
C ALA A 664 13.83 -7.12 15.20
N PHE A 665 13.52 -6.55 14.04
CA PHE A 665 12.97 -7.27 12.88
C PHE A 665 13.85 -7.05 11.67
N MET A 666 14.10 -8.12 10.92
CA MET A 666 14.93 -8.09 9.73
C MET A 666 14.11 -8.37 8.47
N GLN A 667 14.44 -7.69 7.38
CA GLN A 667 13.83 -7.90 6.07
C GLN A 667 14.90 -7.87 4.98
N LEU A 668 14.87 -8.84 4.07
CA LEU A 668 15.87 -8.99 3.00
C LEU A 668 15.42 -8.29 1.72
N ILE A 669 16.35 -7.57 1.09
CA ILE A 669 16.09 -6.80 -0.13
C ILE A 669 17.13 -7.15 -1.20
N PRO A 670 16.72 -7.58 -2.41
CA PRO A 670 17.65 -7.89 -3.49
C PRO A 670 18.29 -6.64 -4.11
N VAL A 671 19.53 -6.76 -4.53
CA VAL A 671 20.26 -5.75 -5.32
C VAL A 671 20.33 -6.23 -6.77
N SER A 672 20.09 -5.34 -7.74
CA SER A 672 20.18 -5.67 -9.16
C SER A 672 21.61 -6.05 -9.55
N GLU A 673 21.79 -7.04 -10.43
CA GLU A 673 23.10 -7.54 -10.88
C GLU A 673 24.06 -6.43 -11.35
N GLU A 674 23.55 -5.42 -12.07
CA GLU A 674 24.34 -4.26 -12.52
C GLU A 674 24.97 -3.48 -11.37
N LEU A 675 24.25 -3.39 -10.25
CA LEU A 675 24.67 -2.64 -9.08
C LEU A 675 25.53 -3.50 -8.14
N GLN A 676 25.33 -4.82 -8.12
CA GLN A 676 26.14 -5.75 -7.30
C GLN A 676 27.64 -5.63 -7.60
N GLN A 677 28.00 -5.35 -8.86
CA GLN A 677 29.39 -5.10 -9.27
C GLN A 677 29.94 -3.78 -8.71
N ASP A 678 29.10 -2.75 -8.67
CA ASP A 678 29.47 -1.44 -8.12
C ASP A 678 29.60 -1.52 -6.58
N VAL A 679 28.62 -2.10 -5.88
CA VAL A 679 28.50 -2.02 -4.42
C VAL A 679 29.12 -3.19 -3.66
N GLY A 680 29.40 -4.32 -4.31
CA GLY A 680 30.10 -5.44 -3.70
C GLY A 680 29.25 -6.32 -2.78
N PHE A 681 27.93 -6.23 -2.82
CA PHE A 681 27.00 -7.11 -2.11
C PHE A 681 25.76 -7.44 -2.95
N ASP A 682 25.10 -8.54 -2.63
CA ASP A 682 24.01 -9.11 -3.41
C ASP A 682 22.63 -8.78 -2.80
N PHE A 683 22.58 -8.61 -1.47
CA PHE A 683 21.37 -8.25 -0.72
C PHE A 683 21.64 -7.18 0.33
N VAL A 684 20.61 -6.39 0.65
CA VAL A 684 20.57 -5.55 1.84
C VAL A 684 19.64 -6.19 2.87
N LEU A 685 20.15 -6.42 4.08
CA LEU A 685 19.35 -6.84 5.23
C LEU A 685 18.99 -5.61 6.05
N VAL A 686 17.74 -5.18 5.97
CA VAL A 686 17.25 -4.03 6.73
C VAL A 686 16.74 -4.48 8.08
N VAL A 687 17.28 -3.90 9.16
CA VAL A 687 16.90 -4.19 10.54
C VAL A 687 16.15 -3.01 11.15
N ASP A 688 14.83 -3.16 11.33
CA ASP A 688 14.00 -2.24 12.10
C ASP A 688 14.00 -2.61 13.58
N THR A 689 13.98 -1.61 14.46
CA THR A 689 14.17 -1.82 15.90
C THR A 689 13.11 -1.13 16.73
N GLU A 690 12.97 -1.63 17.95
CA GLU A 690 12.17 -1.01 18.99
C GLU A 690 12.60 0.43 19.30
N GLY A 691 11.63 1.21 19.78
CA GLY A 691 11.86 2.50 20.37
C GLY A 691 12.68 2.44 21.65
N LEU A 692 13.85 3.07 21.67
CA LEU A 692 14.56 3.27 22.92
C LEU A 692 13.70 4.11 23.89
N ARG A 693 13.86 3.84 25.19
CA ARG A 693 13.20 4.53 26.30
C ARG A 693 11.67 4.47 26.23
N ALA A 694 11.14 3.31 25.90
CA ALA A 694 9.70 3.11 25.88
C ALA A 694 9.06 3.48 27.24
N ILE A 695 8.03 4.33 27.21
CA ILE A 695 7.34 4.83 28.43
C ILE A 695 6.77 3.66 29.26
N GLU A 696 6.38 2.59 28.59
CA GLU A 696 5.87 1.32 29.16
C GLU A 696 6.89 0.62 30.09
N MET A 697 8.18 0.98 30.00
CA MET A 697 9.28 0.36 30.76
C MET A 697 9.98 1.32 31.74
N ALA A 698 9.36 2.45 32.13
CA ALA A 698 9.91 3.58 32.91
C ALA A 698 10.43 3.29 34.35
N ASN A 699 11.10 2.16 34.57
CA ASN A 699 11.93 1.86 35.73
C ASN A 699 13.42 1.92 35.33
N LYS A 700 14.34 2.05 36.30
CA LYS A 700 15.81 2.02 36.11
C LYS A 700 16.34 0.80 35.32
N HIS A 701 15.52 -0.23 35.13
CA HIS A 701 15.84 -1.42 34.33
C HIS A 701 15.71 -1.19 32.81
N SER A 702 15.01 -0.14 32.35
CA SER A 702 14.88 0.21 30.91
C SER A 702 16.23 0.55 30.26
N LEU A 703 17.08 1.33 30.92
CA LEU A 703 18.36 1.77 30.33
C LEU A 703 19.30 0.61 30.02
N ASN A 704 19.30 -0.47 30.83
CA ASN A 704 20.12 -1.64 30.53
C ASN A 704 19.58 -2.43 29.34
N HIS A 705 18.26 -2.55 29.24
CA HIS A 705 17.60 -3.18 28.11
C HIS A 705 17.84 -2.41 26.81
N ASP A 706 17.65 -1.08 26.85
CA ASP A 706 17.95 -0.17 25.74
C ASP A 706 19.41 -0.30 25.30
N ASN A 707 20.34 -0.38 26.27
CA ASN A 707 21.76 -0.59 26.00
C ASN A 707 22.04 -1.97 25.39
N GLU A 708 21.38 -3.03 25.83
CA GLU A 708 21.51 -4.39 25.26
C GLU A 708 21.04 -4.40 23.80
N LEU A 709 19.84 -3.85 23.53
CA LEU A 709 19.28 -3.75 22.19
C LEU A 709 20.19 -2.91 21.28
N ALA A 710 20.62 -1.72 21.73
CA ALA A 710 21.51 -0.87 20.96
C ALA A 710 22.86 -1.54 20.69
N THR A 711 23.44 -2.22 21.67
CA THR A 711 24.69 -2.98 21.52
C THR A 711 24.51 -4.09 20.48
N PHE A 712 23.41 -4.83 20.52
CA PHE A 712 23.12 -5.89 19.56
C PHE A 712 22.93 -5.34 18.13
N VAL A 713 22.07 -4.34 17.96
CA VAL A 713 21.70 -3.75 16.67
C VAL A 713 22.88 -3.05 15.99
N ILE A 714 23.68 -2.31 16.76
CA ILE A 714 24.90 -1.67 16.25
C ILE A 714 25.96 -2.71 15.92
N GLY A 715 26.05 -3.79 16.70
CA GLY A 715 27.02 -4.85 16.49
C GLY A 715 26.82 -5.64 15.21
N ILE A 716 25.57 -5.95 14.85
CA ILE A 716 25.25 -6.68 13.62
C ILE A 716 25.21 -5.77 12.38
N GLY A 717 25.14 -4.45 12.56
CA GLY A 717 24.97 -3.49 11.47
C GLY A 717 26.30 -3.14 10.81
N ASN A 718 26.39 -3.27 9.49
CA ASN A 718 27.48 -2.64 8.74
C ASN A 718 27.36 -1.11 8.83
N LEU A 719 26.12 -0.63 8.71
CA LEU A 719 25.76 0.77 8.89
C LEU A 719 24.52 0.90 9.78
N THR A 720 24.61 1.72 10.82
CA THR A 720 23.47 2.04 11.71
C THR A 720 22.99 3.48 11.49
N VAL A 721 21.72 3.66 11.17
CA VAL A 721 21.06 4.96 11.11
C VAL A 721 20.56 5.33 12.51
N ILE A 722 21.18 6.34 13.13
CA ILE A 722 20.74 6.92 14.40
C ILE A 722 19.70 8.00 14.11
N ASN A 723 18.45 7.68 14.38
CA ASN A 723 17.29 8.51 14.12
C ASN A 723 16.94 9.39 15.33
N ILE A 724 17.05 10.70 15.16
CA ILE A 724 16.77 11.72 16.18
C ILE A 724 15.54 12.51 15.73
N PHE A 725 14.56 12.72 16.61
CA PHE A 725 13.33 13.44 16.29
C PHE A 725 13.28 14.83 16.93
N GLY A 726 13.08 15.86 16.11
CA GLY A 726 12.98 17.23 16.59
C GLY A 726 14.25 17.74 17.28
N GLU A 727 14.24 18.97 17.76
CA GLU A 727 15.43 19.64 18.31
C GLU A 727 15.53 19.53 19.84
N ASN A 728 14.87 18.55 20.47
CA ASN A 728 14.83 18.43 21.92
C ASN A 728 16.20 17.99 22.49
N PRO A 729 16.90 18.83 23.28
CA PRO A 729 18.25 18.51 23.73
C PRO A 729 18.34 17.30 24.66
N SER A 730 17.29 16.98 25.43
CA SER A 730 17.28 15.84 26.35
C SER A 730 17.16 14.51 25.61
N GLU A 731 16.17 14.40 24.72
CA GLU A 731 15.97 13.22 23.86
C GLU A 731 17.22 12.90 23.03
N MET A 732 17.84 13.95 22.47
CA MET A 732 19.10 13.83 21.75
C MET A 732 20.19 13.25 22.67
N GLN A 733 20.35 13.80 23.88
CA GLN A 733 21.39 13.34 24.81
C GLN A 733 21.21 11.86 25.18
N ASP A 734 19.97 11.43 25.42
CA ASP A 734 19.68 10.05 25.81
C ASP A 734 20.01 9.04 24.68
N VAL A 735 19.62 9.32 23.43
CA VAL A 735 19.95 8.45 22.28
C VAL A 735 21.45 8.40 22.05
N LEU A 736 22.11 9.57 22.10
CA LEU A 736 23.54 9.66 21.86
C LEU A 736 24.33 8.88 22.91
N GLN A 737 23.97 8.98 24.19
CA GLN A 737 24.64 8.25 25.26
C GLN A 737 24.56 6.72 25.05
N ILE A 738 23.37 6.21 24.74
CA ILE A 738 23.14 4.78 24.47
C ILE A 738 23.95 4.32 23.24
N ALA A 739 23.90 5.09 22.15
CA ALA A 739 24.60 4.77 20.92
C ALA A 739 26.13 4.77 21.11
N VAL A 740 26.69 5.81 21.73
CA VAL A 740 28.13 5.93 22.00
C VAL A 740 28.62 4.80 22.89
N GLN A 741 27.87 4.43 23.93
CA GLN A 741 28.21 3.30 24.77
C GLN A 741 28.23 1.98 24.00
N ALA A 742 27.26 1.75 23.10
CA ALA A 742 27.27 0.60 22.22
C ALA A 742 28.48 0.58 21.28
N PHE A 743 28.86 1.70 20.64
CA PHE A 743 30.05 1.79 19.79
C PHE A 743 31.36 1.51 20.56
N LEU A 744 31.49 2.01 21.78
CA LEU A 744 32.65 1.71 22.63
C LEU A 744 32.77 0.22 22.94
N ARG A 745 31.63 -0.46 23.21
CA ARG A 745 31.60 -1.91 23.41
C ARG A 745 31.97 -2.66 22.14
N MET A 746 31.57 -2.17 20.96
CA MET A 746 31.98 -2.76 19.67
C MET A 746 33.49 -2.72 19.47
N LYS A 747 34.13 -1.60 19.85
CA LYS A 747 35.59 -1.48 19.80
C LYS A 747 36.30 -2.52 20.69
N LYS A 748 35.73 -2.85 21.86
CA LYS A 748 36.27 -3.91 22.75
C LYS A 748 36.21 -5.30 22.13
N VAL A 749 35.24 -5.57 21.26
CA VAL A 749 35.10 -6.84 20.53
C VAL A 749 35.70 -6.78 19.12
N ASN A 750 36.51 -5.76 18.80
CA ASN A 750 37.15 -5.54 17.50
C ASN A 750 36.18 -5.39 16.32
N LEU A 751 34.94 -5.00 16.58
CA LEU A 751 33.98 -4.58 15.57
C LEU A 751 34.08 -3.06 15.37
N SER A 752 33.84 -2.61 14.14
CA SER A 752 33.95 -1.19 13.78
C SER A 752 32.77 -0.80 12.87
N PRO A 753 31.53 -0.86 13.40
CA PRO A 753 30.35 -0.48 12.63
C PRO A 753 30.39 1.01 12.30
N SER A 754 29.73 1.39 11.22
CA SER A 754 29.54 2.77 10.83
C SER A 754 28.20 3.32 11.29
N CYS A 755 28.05 4.65 11.30
CA CYS A 755 26.76 5.27 11.56
C CYS A 755 26.49 6.54 10.76
N LEU A 756 25.19 6.78 10.53
CA LEU A 756 24.65 8.03 10.00
C LEU A 756 23.64 8.62 10.99
N PHE A 757 23.68 9.92 11.22
CA PHE A 757 22.67 10.62 12.01
C PHE A 757 21.61 11.20 11.09
N VAL A 758 20.36 10.83 11.33
CA VAL A 758 19.20 11.38 10.63
C VAL A 758 18.36 12.16 11.63
N HIS A 759 18.28 13.47 11.42
CA HIS A 759 17.56 14.40 12.26
C HIS A 759 16.21 14.73 11.62
N GLN A 760 15.14 14.09 12.09
CA GLN A 760 13.80 14.26 11.57
C GLN A 760 13.13 15.54 12.08
N ASN A 761 12.14 16.00 11.31
CA ASN A 761 11.19 17.06 11.72
C ASN A 761 11.85 18.44 11.88
N VAL A 762 12.81 18.77 11.02
CA VAL A 762 13.55 20.05 11.03
C VAL A 762 12.97 21.01 9.99
N GLY A 763 12.78 22.28 10.37
CA GLY A 763 12.19 23.30 9.51
C GLY A 763 13.09 23.68 8.31
N GLU A 764 12.49 24.01 7.17
CA GLU A 764 13.23 24.31 5.92
C GLU A 764 14.15 25.54 6.01
N ILE A 765 13.72 26.58 6.73
CA ILE A 765 14.50 27.82 6.96
C ILE A 765 15.73 27.50 7.83
N THR A 766 15.56 26.61 8.80
CA THR A 766 16.62 26.20 9.72
C THR A 766 17.62 25.22 9.09
N ALA A 767 17.24 24.43 8.08
CA ALA A 767 18.13 23.41 7.50
C ALA A 767 19.34 23.99 6.75
N LYS A 768 19.24 25.16 6.11
CA LYS A 768 20.37 25.76 5.39
C LYS A 768 21.31 26.59 6.28
N GLU A 769 20.76 27.36 7.21
CA GLU A 769 21.54 28.23 8.10
C GLU A 769 22.06 27.50 9.35
N LYS A 770 21.35 26.47 9.85
CA LYS A 770 21.82 25.65 10.99
C LYS A 770 22.74 24.50 10.59
N ASN A 771 23.02 24.25 9.32
CA ASN A 771 23.80 23.06 8.94
C ASN A 771 25.18 23.06 9.60
N MET A 772 25.97 24.13 9.55
CA MET A 772 27.31 24.13 10.16
C MET A 772 27.29 24.28 11.69
N GLU A 773 26.48 25.19 12.23
CA GLU A 773 26.39 25.42 13.69
C GLU A 773 25.72 24.24 14.43
N GLY A 774 24.68 23.66 13.84
CA GLY A 774 24.00 22.47 14.36
C GLY A 774 24.89 21.22 14.29
N GLN A 775 25.63 21.04 13.19
CA GLN A 775 26.64 19.98 13.06
C GLN A 775 27.74 20.11 14.12
N ARG A 776 28.27 21.32 14.31
CA ARG A 776 29.29 21.60 15.34
C ARG A 776 28.79 21.28 16.74
N ARG A 777 27.58 21.76 17.10
CA ARG A 777 26.97 21.47 18.41
C ARG A 777 26.73 19.99 18.63
N LEU A 778 26.31 19.27 17.61
CA LEU A 778 26.10 17.82 17.69
C LEU A 778 27.44 17.09 17.92
N GLN A 779 28.51 17.49 17.21
CA GLN A 779 29.85 16.95 17.41
C GLN A 779 30.38 17.22 18.82
N GLU A 780 30.30 18.46 19.30
CA GLU A 780 30.73 18.82 20.66
C GLU A 780 30.00 17.97 21.72
N LYS A 781 28.71 17.73 21.52
CA LYS A 781 27.91 16.90 22.42
C LYS A 781 28.24 15.40 22.30
N LEU A 782 28.55 14.90 21.11
CA LEU A 782 29.04 13.54 20.89
C LEU A 782 30.35 13.31 21.63
N ASP A 783 31.29 14.26 21.55
CA ASP A 783 32.57 14.19 22.24
C ASP A 783 32.40 14.22 23.76
N GLU A 784 31.52 15.10 24.28
CA GLU A 784 31.17 15.14 25.70
C GLU A 784 30.61 13.78 26.18
N MET A 785 29.64 13.21 25.46
CA MET A 785 29.05 11.93 25.83
C MET A 785 30.06 10.77 25.70
N THR A 786 31.00 10.88 24.77
CA THR A 786 32.09 9.90 24.60
C THR A 786 33.00 9.87 25.81
N VAL A 787 33.40 11.03 26.33
CA VAL A 787 34.22 11.09 27.56
C VAL A 787 33.49 10.44 28.73
N ILE A 788 32.19 10.74 28.90
CA ILE A 788 31.37 10.16 29.97
C ILE A 788 31.27 8.62 29.83
N ALA A 789 30.99 8.13 28.62
CA ALA A 789 30.84 6.70 28.37
C ALA A 789 32.19 5.96 28.48
N ALA A 790 33.30 6.58 28.07
CA ALA A 790 34.64 6.02 28.17
C ALA A 790 35.07 5.84 29.64
N GLN A 791 34.72 6.78 30.53
CA GLN A 791 34.92 6.64 31.98
C GLN A 791 34.15 5.46 32.56
N GLN A 792 32.90 5.25 32.14
CA GLN A 792 32.07 4.13 32.60
C GLN A 792 32.59 2.77 32.10
N GLU A 793 33.18 2.75 30.91
CA GLU A 793 33.69 1.55 30.25
C GLU A 793 35.20 1.32 30.49
N PHE A 794 35.85 2.15 31.33
CA PHE A 794 37.29 2.12 31.65
C PHE A 794 38.21 2.18 30.41
N CYS A 795 37.95 3.13 29.52
CA CYS A 795 38.73 3.36 28.29
C CYS A 795 39.23 4.82 28.21
N ASP A 796 40.42 5.03 27.65
CA ASP A 796 40.99 6.37 27.45
C ASP A 796 40.66 6.88 26.03
N ILE A 797 39.47 7.46 25.86
CA ILE A 797 39.01 8.05 24.59
C ILE A 797 38.42 9.44 24.84
N SER A 798 38.83 10.42 24.01
CA SER A 798 38.46 11.83 24.16
C SER A 798 37.48 12.36 23.12
N SER A 799 37.36 11.73 21.95
CA SER A 799 36.42 12.16 20.90
C SER A 799 35.66 10.98 20.29
N PHE A 800 34.48 11.26 19.75
CA PHE A 800 33.65 10.26 19.09
C PHE A 800 34.29 9.72 17.80
N SER A 801 35.02 10.58 17.08
CA SER A 801 35.78 10.20 15.88
C SER A 801 36.94 9.24 16.19
N ASP A 802 37.39 9.15 17.44
CA ASP A 802 38.34 8.12 17.88
C ASP A 802 37.67 6.75 18.07
N VAL A 803 36.35 6.72 18.27
CA VAL A 803 35.57 5.48 18.46
C VAL A 803 35.26 4.85 17.11
N ILE A 804 34.74 5.64 16.17
CA ILE A 804 34.39 5.22 14.81
C ILE A 804 34.83 6.30 13.80
N GLY A 805 35.04 5.91 12.54
CA GLY A 805 35.41 6.85 11.47
C GLY A 805 34.27 7.79 11.08
N PHE A 806 33.97 8.78 11.93
CA PHE A 806 32.85 9.70 11.81
C PHE A 806 33.27 11.04 11.18
N ASP A 807 32.59 11.44 10.10
CA ASP A 807 32.70 12.75 9.48
C ASP A 807 31.37 13.53 9.58
N VAL A 808 31.42 14.61 10.34
CA VAL A 808 30.32 15.54 10.62
C VAL A 808 29.70 16.10 9.34
N ASN A 809 30.49 16.34 8.29
CA ASN A 809 30.02 17.01 7.08
C ASN A 809 29.20 16.08 6.18
N THR A 810 29.47 14.78 6.23
CA THR A 810 28.88 13.78 5.34
C THR A 810 27.92 12.83 6.05
N HIS A 811 28.04 12.63 7.37
CA HIS A 811 27.25 11.65 8.12
C HIS A 811 26.03 12.21 8.87
N ILE A 812 25.77 13.52 8.81
CA ILE A 812 24.62 14.15 9.46
C ILE A 812 23.65 14.66 8.40
N HIS A 813 22.39 14.21 8.47
CA HIS A 813 21.33 14.58 7.53
C HIS A 813 20.10 15.12 8.23
N TYR A 814 19.66 16.30 7.81
CA TYR A 814 18.45 16.94 8.32
C TYR A 814 17.28 16.67 7.40
N PHE A 815 16.16 16.22 7.97
CA PHE A 815 14.97 15.81 7.25
C PHE A 815 13.83 16.80 7.52
N ALA A 816 13.16 17.19 6.43
CA ALA A 816 11.93 17.97 6.52
C ALA A 816 10.82 17.20 7.27
N HIS A 817 9.74 17.88 7.61
CA HIS A 817 8.53 17.25 8.13
C HIS A 817 7.98 16.22 7.12
N LEU A 818 7.56 15.04 7.59
CA LEU A 818 6.95 14.02 6.73
C LEU A 818 5.66 14.50 6.07
N TRP A 819 4.85 15.29 6.79
CA TRP A 819 3.52 15.71 6.35
C TRP A 819 3.52 17.16 5.88
N GLU A 820 2.81 17.42 4.79
CA GLU A 820 2.62 18.76 4.24
C GLU A 820 1.36 19.43 4.84
N GLY A 821 1.32 19.55 6.17
CA GLY A 821 0.17 20.04 6.93
C GLY A 821 -0.18 19.10 8.08
N ASN A 822 -1.42 19.18 8.58
CA ASN A 822 -1.86 18.37 9.71
C ASN A 822 -2.53 17.06 9.25
N PRO A 823 -2.03 15.88 9.67
CA PRO A 823 -2.72 14.59 9.51
C PRO A 823 -4.15 14.63 10.10
N PRO A 824 -5.08 13.76 9.66
CA PRO A 824 -4.88 12.60 8.78
C PRO A 824 -5.04 12.89 7.27
N MET A 825 -5.35 14.13 6.89
CA MET A 825 -5.64 14.52 5.49
C MET A 825 -4.46 15.19 4.78
N ALA A 826 -3.36 15.45 5.51
CA ALA A 826 -2.15 15.98 4.92
C ALA A 826 -1.50 14.93 3.99
N PRO A 827 -1.04 15.34 2.79
CA PRO A 827 -0.19 14.50 1.96
C PRO A 827 1.24 14.47 2.50
N PRO A 828 2.06 13.48 2.09
CA PRO A 828 3.48 13.48 2.39
C PRO A 828 4.18 14.67 1.72
N ASN A 829 5.18 15.22 2.41
CA ASN A 829 6.01 16.31 1.94
C ASN A 829 7.02 15.79 0.88
N PRO A 830 7.00 16.31 -0.36
CA PRO A 830 7.97 15.89 -1.37
C PRO A 830 9.42 16.18 -1.00
N THR A 831 9.71 17.20 -0.19
CA THR A 831 11.06 17.46 0.33
C THR A 831 11.55 16.28 1.18
N TYR A 832 10.69 15.66 1.99
CA TYR A 832 11.06 14.46 2.75
C TYR A 832 11.51 13.33 1.82
N SER A 833 10.76 13.05 0.75
CA SER A 833 11.14 12.05 -0.25
C SER A 833 12.46 12.37 -0.95
N GLN A 834 12.77 13.66 -1.17
CA GLN A 834 14.06 14.09 -1.73
C GLN A 834 15.20 13.84 -0.75
N ASN A 835 15.02 14.14 0.54
CA ASN A 835 16.03 13.90 1.57
C ASN A 835 16.31 12.39 1.72
N VAL A 836 15.26 11.55 1.65
CA VAL A 836 15.39 10.08 1.58
C VAL A 836 16.22 9.64 0.38
N GLN A 837 15.97 10.22 -0.79
CA GLN A 837 16.71 9.89 -2.02
C GLN A 837 18.18 10.35 -1.94
N GLN A 838 18.45 11.49 -1.31
CA GLN A 838 19.82 11.96 -1.05
C GLN A 838 20.56 11.01 -0.10
N LEU A 839 19.89 10.56 0.97
CA LEU A 839 20.45 9.58 1.90
C LEU A 839 20.80 8.26 1.19
N LYS A 840 19.92 7.75 0.32
CA LYS A 840 20.23 6.58 -0.52
C LYS A 840 21.39 6.82 -1.48
N LYS A 841 21.49 8.02 -2.03
CA LYS A 841 22.49 8.40 -3.04
C LYS A 841 23.90 8.55 -2.46
N LEU A 842 24.11 8.38 -1.15
CA LEU A 842 25.43 8.27 -0.52
C LEU A 842 26.15 6.97 -0.92
N LYS A 843 26.24 6.78 -2.24
CA LYS A 843 27.06 5.84 -2.98
C LYS A 843 28.49 5.91 -2.47
N GLU A 844 29.00 7.08 -2.09
CA GLU A 844 30.37 7.23 -1.59
C GLU A 844 30.55 6.65 -0.18
N THR A 845 29.63 6.92 0.75
CA THR A 845 29.66 6.32 2.10
C THR A 845 29.44 4.81 2.03
N LEU A 846 28.40 4.37 1.30
CA LEU A 846 28.13 2.95 1.10
C LEU A 846 29.30 2.25 0.37
N LEU A 847 29.91 2.83 -0.67
CA LEU A 847 31.08 2.26 -1.37
C LEU A 847 32.34 2.22 -0.50
N HIS A 848 32.54 3.23 0.34
CA HIS A 848 33.70 3.29 1.22
C HIS A 848 33.57 2.29 2.40
N GLU A 849 32.36 2.05 2.88
CA GLU A 849 32.06 1.06 3.93
C GLU A 849 32.02 -0.38 3.39
N THR A 850 31.47 -0.59 2.20
CA THR A 850 31.41 -1.92 1.54
C THR A 850 32.77 -2.49 1.22
N LYS A 851 33.77 -1.64 0.92
CA LYS A 851 35.17 -2.08 0.80
C LYS A 851 35.76 -2.57 2.12
N LYS A 852 35.17 -2.21 3.27
CA LYS A 852 35.74 -2.52 4.58
C LYS A 852 35.19 -3.83 5.18
N LYS A 853 33.90 -4.16 5.05
CA LYS A 853 33.29 -5.31 5.78
C LYS A 853 31.95 -5.81 5.21
N CYS A 854 31.84 -6.19 3.93
CA CYS A 854 30.67 -6.98 3.51
C CYS A 854 30.87 -8.44 3.91
N GLU A 855 29.89 -9.00 4.60
CA GLU A 855 29.94 -10.37 5.10
C GLU A 855 29.09 -11.27 4.23
N ASN A 856 29.56 -12.49 4.05
CA ASN A 856 28.75 -13.56 3.51
C ASN A 856 27.70 -13.99 4.54
N LEU A 857 26.60 -14.60 4.11
CA LEU A 857 25.56 -15.11 5.01
C LEU A 857 26.14 -16.00 6.13
N ILE A 858 27.14 -16.82 5.79
CA ILE A 858 27.87 -17.67 6.76
C ILE A 858 28.67 -16.85 7.78
N GLU A 859 29.26 -15.74 7.37
CA GLU A 859 30.04 -14.88 8.28
C GLU A 859 29.12 -14.09 9.21
N LEU A 860 28.02 -13.55 8.66
CA LEU A 860 27.00 -12.87 9.45
C LEU A 860 26.39 -13.81 10.50
N GLN A 861 26.12 -15.06 10.12
CA GLN A 861 25.64 -16.11 11.04
C GLN A 861 26.64 -16.42 12.17
N LYS A 862 27.95 -16.34 11.90
CA LYS A 862 28.99 -16.53 12.94
C LYS A 862 29.17 -15.32 13.85
N GLN A 863 28.86 -14.12 13.37
CA GLN A 863 28.96 -12.90 14.16
C GLN A 863 27.80 -12.69 15.12
N GLN A 864 26.60 -13.13 14.72
CA GLN A 864 25.42 -13.22 15.59
C GLN A 864 25.63 -14.24 16.71
#